data_AF-A0A9D6MUI4-F1
#
_entry.id   AF-A0A9D6MUI4-F1
#
_cell.length_a   1.000
_cell.length_b   1.000
_cell.length_c   1.000
_cell.angle_alpha   90.00
_cell.angle_beta   90.00
_cell.angle_gamma   90.00
#
_symmetry.space_group_name_H-M   'P 1'
#
loop_
_entity.id
_entity.type
_entity.pdbx_description
1 polymer ?
#
loop_
_entity_poly.entity_id
_entity_poly.type
_entity_poly.pdbx_seq_one_letter_code
_entity_poly.pdbx_strand_id
1 'polypeptide(L)'
;MFKPIPIAELHVFPAEIHLEDHSDQQSIVVQGVLVDGSTRDLTTLASISVADKSIARFIDGFVISQSDGKTALNVRYGEKQATIPITTTQAKLERPISFHKDVMPVLMKAGCNSGACHGASRGKEGFHLSLFGYDPDGDYAALTQEMVGRRVNLAIPEESLILSKATAQVPHGGGERFKPDSALYRCLLDWLKAGAPKDKTNVASVVGLEILPRQVVLEGKDAKQKFVVRATYSDGSDRDVTPLAVFFSNNETAAKIGDGLVTSGQRGEAFVMARFATHTVGSQVIVVPEGSHASAAEWPENNYIDRHVHAKLKKLRMTPSDICDDATFIRRAYIDITGTLPSPDQVREFSDGLSAGKREQLIDELLQRKEFADIWVMKFAELLQIRSVQDQFSYKAALQYYDWLRDQLIANVPIDQVVRSLLTGSGSTFQHPQANYYQVQTDTLKLTENCAQVLMGMRIQCAQCHNHPFDRWTMNDYYSFAGFFARIGRKPGEDPRETIVFDRPDGEVKHPVGGRVMAPKFLGGAQPVIAEGESRRDALAKWIASPENPFFARNLANLVWAHFLGKGIIDPVDDVRVSNPASNPELLEALGAKFTEYRYDFRKLVRDICASRAYQLSTRANESNAMDDRNFAHGSIRRLRAEVLLDVITQVTDTKNKFQGLPKGARAVEIADGNVNNYFLRTFGRATRGTVCSCEVRTEPNLSQALHLLNGATTQEKIAQGEVVKRQIKDGRKPEQVVEDLYVRCLARKPTAEESRKLGEFLKDGADAPTVLNDMFWALLNSKEFIFNH
;
A
#
# COMPACT_ATOMS: atom_id res chain seq x y z
N MET A 1 9.83 30.10 38.35
CA MET A 1 10.97 29.16 38.15
C MET A 1 10.38 27.93 37.44
N PHE A 2 10.57 27.79 36.13
CA PHE A 2 10.05 26.62 35.39
C PHE A 2 10.86 25.39 35.80
N LYS A 3 10.22 24.39 36.41
CA LYS A 3 10.86 23.11 36.68
C LYS A 3 10.93 22.34 35.34
N PRO A 4 12.11 21.96 34.84
CA PRO A 4 12.22 21.25 33.57
C PRO A 4 11.49 19.91 33.65
N ILE A 5 10.84 19.53 32.54
CA ILE A 5 10.14 18.24 32.44
C ILE A 5 11.23 17.14 32.46
N PRO A 6 11.12 16.12 33.32
CA PRO A 6 12.08 15.03 33.32
C PRO A 6 12.11 14.30 31.97
N ILE A 7 13.29 14.22 31.36
CA ILE A 7 13.52 13.49 30.12
C ILE A 7 14.52 12.34 30.35
N ALA A 8 14.28 11.21 29.68
CA ALA A 8 15.20 10.08 29.66
C ALA A 8 16.37 10.35 28.71
N GLU A 9 16.09 10.86 27.51
CA GLU A 9 17.07 11.12 26.45
C GLU A 9 16.87 12.50 25.82
N LEU A 10 17.96 13.07 25.30
CA LEU A 10 17.99 14.34 24.57
C LEU A 10 18.62 14.09 23.20
N HIS A 11 17.84 14.26 22.14
CA HIS A 11 18.28 14.13 20.75
C HIS A 11 18.31 15.50 20.08
N VAL A 12 19.33 15.74 19.26
CA VAL A 12 19.47 16.98 18.47
C VAL A 12 19.61 16.60 17.00
N PHE A 13 18.83 17.26 16.14
CA PHE A 13 18.81 17.02 14.70
C PHE A 13 19.14 18.31 13.93
N PRO A 14 19.94 18.22 12.85
CA PRO A 14 20.70 17.04 12.42
C PRO A 14 21.83 16.67 13.41
N ALA A 15 22.36 15.46 13.30
CA ALA A 15 23.42 14.94 14.17
C ALA A 15 24.82 15.54 13.89
N GLU A 16 24.95 16.25 12.77
CA GLU A 16 26.12 17.03 12.34
C GLU A 16 25.65 18.15 11.42
N ILE A 17 26.42 19.23 11.34
CA ILE A 17 26.12 20.40 10.52
C ILE A 17 27.30 20.70 9.60
N HIS A 18 27.03 20.74 8.30
CA HIS A 18 27.95 21.24 7.28
C HIS A 18 27.35 22.53 6.71
N LEU A 19 28.16 23.58 6.63
CA LEU A 19 27.76 24.83 6.00
C LEU A 19 28.75 25.16 4.89
N GLU A 20 28.24 25.24 3.67
CA GLU A 20 29.00 25.60 2.48
C GLU A 20 28.61 26.99 2.02
N ASP A 21 29.57 27.86 1.71
CA ASP A 21 29.29 29.21 1.23
C ASP A 21 28.69 30.19 2.27
N HIS A 22 28.53 31.45 1.86
CA HIS A 22 28.07 32.55 2.73
C HIS A 22 26.55 32.51 3.01
N SER A 23 25.76 31.91 2.12
CA SER A 23 24.29 31.90 2.15
C SER A 23 23.68 30.71 2.88
N ASP A 24 24.50 29.70 3.19
CA ASP A 24 24.03 28.45 3.77
C ASP A 24 23.76 28.56 5.28
N GLN A 25 22.72 27.86 5.69
CA GLN A 25 22.17 27.92 7.04
C GLN A 25 21.52 26.58 7.39
N GLN A 26 21.60 26.21 8.66
CA GLN A 26 21.03 24.95 9.15
C GLN A 26 20.12 25.21 10.35
N SER A 27 18.82 24.90 10.20
CA SER A 27 17.90 24.85 11.33
C SER A 27 18.16 23.62 12.20
N ILE A 28 17.75 23.68 13.47
CA ILE A 28 17.89 22.56 14.39
C ILE A 28 16.57 22.19 15.04
N VAL A 29 16.44 20.92 15.43
CA VAL A 29 15.37 20.40 16.27
C VAL A 29 15.98 19.75 17.50
N VAL A 30 15.49 20.10 18.69
CA VAL A 30 15.84 19.43 19.94
C VAL A 30 14.63 18.64 20.41
N GLN A 31 14.78 17.32 20.56
CA GLN A 31 13.72 16.43 21.00
C GLN A 31 14.10 15.78 22.34
N GLY A 32 13.21 15.90 23.32
CA GLY A 32 13.28 15.13 24.55
C GLY A 32 12.45 13.86 24.44
N VAL A 33 13.02 12.71 24.83
CA VAL A 33 12.26 11.46 25.03
C VAL A 33 11.94 11.35 26.51
N LEU A 34 10.67 11.23 26.85
CA LEU A 34 10.17 11.07 28.21
C LEU A 34 10.36 9.62 28.67
N VAL A 35 10.23 9.37 29.99
CA VAL A 35 10.43 8.04 30.59
C VAL A 35 9.46 6.99 30.05
N ASP A 36 8.26 7.42 29.65
CA ASP A 36 7.28 6.55 29.02
C ASP A 36 7.55 6.31 27.52
N GLY A 37 8.55 6.96 26.94
CA GLY A 37 8.90 6.88 25.51
C GLY A 37 8.11 7.85 24.62
N SER A 38 7.23 8.68 25.18
CA SER A 38 6.66 9.80 24.43
C SER A 38 7.72 10.89 24.18
N THR A 39 7.49 11.75 23.20
CA THR A 39 8.46 12.75 22.74
C THR A 39 7.93 14.16 22.94
N ARG A 40 8.83 15.11 23.20
CA ARG A 40 8.53 16.55 23.33
C ARG A 40 9.54 17.38 22.54
N ASP A 41 9.05 18.39 21.84
CA ASP A 41 9.90 19.40 21.23
C ASP A 41 10.44 20.34 22.32
N LEU A 42 11.76 20.38 22.43
CA LEU A 42 12.50 21.21 23.39
C LEU A 42 13.29 22.31 22.70
N THR A 43 13.11 22.53 21.39
CA THR A 43 13.94 23.45 20.58
C THR A 43 13.94 24.87 21.14
N THR A 44 12.80 25.35 21.64
CA THR A 44 12.68 26.69 22.25
C THR A 44 12.95 26.70 23.76
N LEU A 45 13.11 25.52 24.39
CA LEU A 45 13.29 25.37 25.83
C LEU A 45 14.74 25.01 26.21
N ALA A 46 15.51 24.46 25.28
CA ALA A 46 16.90 24.11 25.47
C ALA A 46 17.81 25.35 25.39
N SER A 47 18.88 25.36 26.18
CA SER A 47 19.96 26.32 26.06
C SER A 47 20.91 25.88 24.95
N ILE A 48 21.16 26.75 23.98
CA ILE A 48 21.96 26.44 22.78
C ILE A 48 23.10 27.46 22.68
N SER A 49 24.32 26.97 22.43
CA SER A 49 25.51 27.81 22.26
C SER A 49 26.49 27.18 21.26
N VAL A 50 27.21 28.02 20.52
CA VAL A 50 28.32 27.57 19.66
C VAL A 50 29.63 27.75 20.42
N ALA A 51 30.48 26.71 20.43
CA ALA A 51 31.74 26.67 21.16
C ALA A 51 32.70 27.78 20.71
N ASP A 52 32.95 27.88 19.41
CA ASP A 52 33.70 28.96 18.78
C ASP A 52 32.79 29.80 17.88
N LYS A 53 32.44 31.00 18.35
CA LYS A 53 31.55 31.96 17.66
C LYS A 53 32.22 32.70 16.50
N SER A 54 33.54 32.56 16.34
CA SER A 54 34.27 33.12 15.21
C SER A 54 34.09 32.28 13.93
N ILE A 55 33.81 30.98 14.09
CA ILE A 55 33.59 30.02 12.99
C ILE A 55 32.12 29.97 12.57
N ALA A 56 31.19 29.88 13.53
CA ALA A 56 29.75 29.83 13.27
C ALA A 56 28.95 30.52 14.38
N ARG A 57 27.70 30.92 14.10
CA ARG A 57 26.79 31.52 15.08
C ARG A 57 25.43 30.86 15.04
N PHE A 58 24.74 30.85 16.18
CA PHE A 58 23.34 30.46 16.26
C PHE A 58 22.47 31.71 16.41
N ILE A 59 21.66 32.02 15.39
CA ILE A 59 20.83 33.22 15.31
C ILE A 59 19.45 32.81 14.77
N ASP A 60 18.39 33.25 15.44
CA ASP A 60 16.99 33.04 15.02
C ASP A 60 16.61 31.58 14.69
N GLY A 61 17.23 30.62 15.37
CA GLY A 61 16.98 29.19 15.17
C GLY A 61 17.86 28.51 14.13
N PHE A 62 18.80 29.25 13.51
CA PHE A 62 19.71 28.75 12.49
C PHE A 62 21.17 28.82 12.94
N VAL A 63 21.95 27.82 12.56
CA VAL A 63 23.41 27.89 12.55
C VAL A 63 23.84 28.49 11.22
N ILE A 64 24.62 29.57 11.26
CA ILE A 64 25.15 30.29 10.10
C ILE A 64 26.68 30.33 10.15
N SER A 65 27.33 30.32 8.99
CA SER A 65 28.78 30.37 8.86
C SER A 65 29.32 31.79 9.14
N GLN A 66 30.57 31.89 9.59
CA GLN A 66 31.29 33.17 9.81
C GLN A 66 32.71 33.12 9.21
N SER A 67 33.42 32.01 9.44
CA SER A 67 34.71 31.71 8.83
C SER A 67 34.88 30.21 8.65
N ASP A 68 35.79 29.79 7.80
CA ASP A 68 36.11 28.37 7.59
C ASP A 68 36.70 27.75 8.86
N GLY A 69 36.32 26.51 9.16
CA GLY A 69 36.83 25.79 10.33
C GLY A 69 35.89 24.72 10.86
N LYS A 70 36.24 24.21 12.05
CA LYS A 70 35.43 23.24 12.79
C LYS A 70 35.11 23.79 14.18
N THR A 71 33.87 23.69 14.58
CA THR A 71 33.37 24.09 15.91
C THR A 71 32.29 23.09 16.34
N ALA A 72 31.56 23.38 17.42
CA ALA A 72 30.48 22.53 17.89
C ALA A 72 29.31 23.33 18.45
N LEU A 73 28.10 22.78 18.27
CA LEU A 73 26.86 23.26 18.87
C LEU A 73 26.62 22.49 20.17
N ASN A 74 26.62 23.20 21.30
CA ASN A 74 26.30 22.66 22.61
C ASN A 74 24.85 22.94 22.95
N VAL A 75 24.08 21.89 23.20
CA VAL A 75 22.66 21.94 23.56
C VAL A 75 22.47 21.35 24.95
N ARG A 76 21.78 22.07 25.84
CA ARG A 76 21.51 21.64 27.22
C ARG A 76 20.04 21.81 27.59
N TYR A 77 19.46 20.79 28.21
CA TYR A 77 18.14 20.85 28.83
C TYR A 77 18.16 20.15 30.19
N GLY A 78 17.99 20.92 31.27
CA GLY A 78 18.18 20.43 32.63
C GLY A 78 19.59 19.86 32.84
N GLU A 79 19.65 18.57 33.17
CA GLU A 79 20.89 17.80 33.38
C GLU A 79 21.41 17.11 32.12
N LYS A 80 20.60 17.03 31.05
CA LYS A 80 20.99 16.40 29.78
C LYS A 80 21.68 17.40 28.88
N GLN A 81 22.69 16.93 28.16
CA GLN A 81 23.45 17.72 27.20
C GLN A 81 23.78 16.90 25.96
N ALA A 82 23.90 17.57 24.82
CA ALA A 82 24.35 17.03 23.55
C ALA A 82 25.29 18.02 22.88
N THR A 83 26.29 17.50 22.16
CA THR A 83 27.25 18.30 21.39
C THR A 83 27.26 17.81 19.96
N ILE A 84 26.99 18.71 19.02
CA ILE A 84 26.89 18.42 17.59
C ILE A 84 28.05 19.09 16.85
N PRO A 85 28.83 18.36 16.02
CA PRO A 85 29.91 18.95 15.25
C PRO A 85 29.38 19.89 14.16
N ILE A 86 30.07 21.03 13.98
CA ILE A 86 29.84 21.98 12.89
C ILE A 86 31.12 22.09 12.07
N THR A 87 31.02 21.94 10.76
CA THR A 87 32.10 22.25 9.81
C THR A 87 31.63 23.34 8.84
N THR A 88 32.42 24.39 8.68
CA THR A 88 32.17 25.49 7.75
C THR A 88 33.27 25.52 6.69
N THR A 89 32.89 25.64 5.42
CA THR A 89 33.82 25.74 4.30
C THR A 89 33.39 26.83 3.33
N GLN A 90 34.35 27.57 2.81
CA GLN A 90 34.10 28.65 1.85
C GLN A 90 33.11 29.72 2.37
N ALA A 91 33.12 30.03 3.68
CA ALA A 91 32.13 30.91 4.34
C ALA A 91 32.06 32.34 3.77
N LYS A 92 33.07 32.75 2.98
CA LYS A 92 33.12 34.06 2.29
C LYS A 92 32.73 33.99 0.81
N LEU A 93 32.46 32.80 0.28
CA LEU A 93 32.09 32.63 -1.11
C LEU A 93 30.62 33.03 -1.28
N GLU A 94 30.38 34.06 -2.10
CA GLU A 94 29.04 34.36 -2.60
C GLU A 94 28.80 33.53 -3.85
N ARG A 95 28.00 32.47 -3.75
CA ARG A 95 27.67 31.66 -4.93
C ARG A 95 26.72 32.44 -5.85
N PRO A 96 26.89 32.34 -7.18
CA PRO A 96 25.89 32.84 -8.12
C PRO A 96 24.54 32.16 -7.89
N ILE A 97 23.45 32.92 -8.06
CA ILE A 97 22.09 32.38 -8.02
C ILE A 97 21.88 31.37 -9.14
N SER A 98 21.31 30.22 -8.80
CA SER A 98 21.12 29.10 -9.72
C SER A 98 19.65 28.89 -10.03
N PHE A 99 19.33 28.63 -11.30
CA PHE A 99 17.97 28.27 -11.67
C PHE A 99 17.58 26.90 -11.09
N HIS A 100 18.47 25.93 -11.17
CA HIS A 100 18.26 24.56 -10.67
C HIS A 100 18.24 24.50 -9.14
N LYS A 101 19.22 25.13 -8.46
CA LYS A 101 19.36 25.02 -6.99
C LYS A 101 18.49 26.00 -6.20
N ASP A 102 18.06 27.12 -6.77
CA ASP A 102 17.31 28.16 -6.03
C ASP A 102 15.93 28.47 -6.62
N VAL A 103 15.86 28.81 -7.91
CA VAL A 103 14.60 29.24 -8.55
C VAL A 103 13.59 28.10 -8.66
N MET A 104 14.03 26.92 -9.10
CA MET A 104 13.14 25.79 -9.30
C MET A 104 12.47 25.33 -8.00
N PRO A 105 13.19 25.21 -6.86
CA PRO A 105 12.57 24.99 -5.56
C PRO A 105 11.52 26.03 -5.17
N VAL A 106 11.71 27.30 -5.51
CA VAL A 106 10.71 28.35 -5.24
C VAL A 106 9.41 28.07 -6.03
N LEU A 107 9.51 27.74 -7.32
CA LEU A 107 8.35 27.41 -8.14
C LEU A 107 7.60 26.19 -7.60
N MET A 108 8.32 25.21 -7.05
CA MET A 108 7.75 24.04 -6.40
C MET A 108 7.07 24.38 -5.07
N LYS A 109 7.75 25.07 -4.16
CA LYS A 109 7.21 25.49 -2.84
C LYS A 109 5.97 26.35 -2.99
N ALA A 110 5.98 27.26 -3.96
CA ALA A 110 4.85 28.13 -4.29
C ALA A 110 3.68 27.39 -4.98
N GLY A 111 3.89 26.13 -5.42
CA GLY A 111 2.90 25.33 -6.14
C GLY A 111 2.67 25.76 -7.60
N CYS A 112 3.54 26.62 -8.16
CA CYS A 112 3.43 27.12 -9.53
C CYS A 112 3.49 25.99 -10.56
N ASN A 113 4.35 25.00 -10.32
CA ASN A 113 4.53 23.80 -11.16
C ASN A 113 3.80 22.56 -10.60
N SER A 114 2.75 22.76 -9.80
CA SER A 114 1.88 21.66 -9.35
C SER A 114 0.90 21.23 -10.44
N GLY A 115 0.32 20.03 -10.30
CA GLY A 115 -0.66 19.49 -11.26
C GLY A 115 -1.97 20.30 -11.36
N ALA A 116 -2.27 21.14 -10.36
CA ALA A 116 -3.39 22.07 -10.41
C ALA A 116 -3.08 23.37 -11.19
N CYS A 117 -1.78 23.68 -11.38
CA CYS A 117 -1.28 24.91 -12.01
C CYS A 117 -0.50 24.57 -13.30
N HIS A 118 0.66 25.19 -13.53
CA HIS A 118 1.41 25.06 -14.78
C HIS A 118 2.08 23.68 -14.96
N GLY A 119 2.17 22.89 -13.89
CA GLY A 119 2.60 21.49 -13.91
C GLY A 119 1.55 20.49 -14.40
N ALA A 120 0.33 20.95 -14.71
CA ALA A 120 -0.67 20.12 -15.36
C ALA A 120 -0.14 19.60 -16.71
N SER A 121 -0.56 18.40 -17.12
CA SER A 121 -0.07 17.76 -18.36
C SER A 121 -0.24 18.61 -19.64
N ARG A 122 -1.22 19.52 -19.66
CA ARG A 122 -1.44 20.48 -20.76
C ARG A 122 -0.94 21.90 -20.46
N GLY A 123 -0.35 22.11 -19.28
CA GLY A 123 -0.08 23.44 -18.74
C GLY A 123 -1.37 24.24 -18.45
N LYS A 124 -1.23 25.56 -18.33
CA LYS A 124 -2.34 26.51 -18.19
C LYS A 124 -2.10 27.72 -19.07
N GLU A 125 -3.10 28.10 -19.86
CA GLU A 125 -3.08 29.32 -20.69
C GLU A 125 -1.81 29.46 -21.56
N GLY A 126 -1.38 28.34 -22.17
CA GLY A 126 -0.20 28.30 -23.04
C GLY A 126 1.15 28.37 -22.31
N PHE A 127 1.18 28.28 -20.98
CA PHE A 127 2.41 28.15 -20.19
C PHE A 127 2.45 26.80 -19.47
N HIS A 128 3.48 26.02 -19.78
CA HIS A 128 3.70 24.67 -19.29
C HIS A 128 5.02 24.60 -18.54
N LEU A 129 4.97 24.06 -17.33
CA LEU A 129 6.14 23.71 -16.53
C LEU A 129 6.09 22.19 -16.27
N SER A 130 7.25 21.59 -16.06
CA SER A 130 7.40 20.22 -15.64
C SER A 130 6.80 20.03 -14.25
N LEU A 131 6.09 18.92 -14.05
CA LEU A 131 5.41 18.66 -12.78
C LEU A 131 6.42 18.58 -11.63
N PHE A 132 6.30 19.48 -10.65
CA PHE A 132 7.24 19.63 -9.53
C PHE A 132 8.70 19.89 -9.94
N GLY A 133 8.95 20.38 -11.16
CA GLY A 133 10.28 20.82 -11.57
C GLY A 133 11.24 19.68 -11.91
N TYR A 134 10.71 18.56 -12.44
CA TYR A 134 11.55 17.41 -12.79
C TYR A 134 12.44 17.65 -14.02
N ASP A 135 12.12 18.62 -14.87
CA ASP A 135 12.88 19.02 -16.05
C ASP A 135 13.24 20.52 -15.96
N PRO A 136 14.24 20.89 -15.14
CA PRO A 136 14.62 22.28 -14.93
C PRO A 136 15.15 22.97 -16.19
N ASP A 137 15.81 22.26 -17.10
CA ASP A 137 16.26 22.84 -18.37
C ASP A 137 15.08 23.18 -19.29
N GLY A 138 14.10 22.29 -19.39
CA GLY A 138 12.85 22.54 -20.12
C GLY A 138 12.08 23.71 -19.50
N ASP A 139 11.98 23.78 -18.18
CA ASP A 139 11.30 24.85 -17.46
C ASP A 139 11.99 26.21 -17.62
N TYR A 140 13.32 26.23 -17.64
CA TYR A 140 14.08 27.43 -17.94
C TYR A 140 13.75 27.95 -19.34
N ALA A 141 13.75 27.05 -20.35
CA ALA A 141 13.41 27.41 -21.73
C ALA A 141 11.96 27.90 -21.84
N ALA A 142 11.01 27.22 -21.17
CA ALA A 142 9.63 27.65 -21.12
C ALA A 142 9.51 29.06 -20.51
N LEU A 143 10.19 29.32 -19.40
CA LEU A 143 10.08 30.61 -18.72
C LEU A 143 10.73 31.76 -19.50
N THR A 144 11.85 31.51 -20.18
CA THR A 144 12.71 32.57 -20.76
C THR A 144 12.61 32.70 -22.29
N GLN A 145 12.25 31.64 -23.02
CA GLN A 145 12.41 31.58 -24.50
C GLN A 145 11.09 31.48 -25.28
N GLU A 146 10.08 30.75 -24.80
CA GLU A 146 8.84 30.53 -25.57
C GLU A 146 8.01 31.79 -25.85
N MET A 147 8.04 32.76 -24.93
CA MET A 147 7.35 34.05 -25.06
C MET A 147 8.23 35.17 -24.50
N VAL A 148 9.33 35.43 -25.19
CA VAL A 148 10.36 36.41 -24.80
C VAL A 148 9.73 37.76 -24.41
N GLY A 149 10.17 38.32 -23.29
CA GLY A 149 9.71 39.62 -22.78
C GLY A 149 8.34 39.65 -22.11
N ARG A 150 7.52 38.59 -22.25
CA ARG A 150 6.19 38.53 -21.64
C ARG A 150 6.22 37.93 -20.23
N ARG A 151 6.89 36.78 -20.05
CA ARG A 151 6.92 36.06 -18.76
C ARG A 151 7.97 36.63 -17.81
N VAL A 152 9.08 37.05 -18.39
CA VAL A 152 10.25 37.65 -17.74
C VAL A 152 10.54 38.98 -18.44
N ASN A 153 10.68 40.05 -17.64
CA ASN A 153 11.10 41.37 -18.08
C ASN A 153 12.46 41.68 -17.45
N LEU A 154 13.55 41.56 -18.22
CA LEU A 154 14.90 41.84 -17.70
C LEU A 154 15.24 43.33 -17.65
N ALA A 155 14.45 44.19 -18.32
CA ALA A 155 14.64 45.63 -18.26
C ALA A 155 14.08 46.21 -16.95
N ILE A 156 12.94 45.68 -16.49
CA ILE A 156 12.32 46.02 -15.21
C ILE A 156 11.93 44.70 -14.51
N PRO A 157 12.88 44.04 -13.82
CA PRO A 157 12.68 42.74 -13.17
C PRO A 157 11.42 42.63 -12.32
N GLU A 158 11.11 43.67 -11.54
CA GLU A 158 9.96 43.77 -10.65
C GLU A 158 8.61 43.67 -11.39
N GLU A 159 8.54 44.05 -12.67
CA GLU A 159 7.34 43.99 -13.50
C GLU A 159 7.16 42.64 -14.23
N SER A 160 8.10 41.70 -14.05
CA SER A 160 8.00 40.37 -14.65
C SER A 160 6.69 39.68 -14.26
N LEU A 161 5.95 39.14 -15.23
CA LEU A 161 4.67 38.46 -14.97
C LEU A 161 4.81 37.28 -14.01
N ILE A 162 5.98 36.61 -13.98
CA ILE A 162 6.25 35.53 -13.02
C ILE A 162 6.21 36.01 -11.57
N LEU A 163 6.56 37.28 -11.30
CA LEU A 163 6.45 37.89 -9.99
C LEU A 163 5.04 38.46 -9.76
N SER A 164 4.58 39.33 -10.65
CA SER A 164 3.34 40.10 -10.44
C SER A 164 2.08 39.21 -10.41
N LYS A 165 2.03 38.10 -11.16
CA LYS A 165 0.95 37.11 -11.02
C LYS A 165 1.05 36.29 -9.74
N ALA A 166 2.28 35.95 -9.31
CA ALA A 166 2.49 35.16 -8.10
C ALA A 166 2.17 35.96 -6.82
N THR A 167 2.36 37.29 -6.85
CA THR A 167 1.98 38.19 -5.75
C THR A 167 0.58 38.79 -5.93
N ALA A 168 -0.22 38.28 -6.87
CA ALA A 168 -1.57 38.76 -7.19
C ALA A 168 -1.69 40.27 -7.49
N GLN A 169 -0.61 40.92 -7.92
CA GLN A 169 -0.65 42.31 -8.44
C GLN A 169 -1.34 42.36 -9.81
N VAL A 170 -1.28 41.26 -10.56
CA VAL A 170 -2.02 41.04 -11.79
C VAL A 170 -2.98 39.86 -11.59
N PRO A 171 -4.22 39.92 -12.13
CA PRO A 171 -5.16 38.81 -12.05
C PRO A 171 -4.55 37.49 -12.54
N HIS A 172 -4.68 36.47 -11.71
CA HIS A 172 -4.13 35.15 -11.95
C HIS A 172 -5.11 34.10 -11.44
N GLY A 173 -5.52 33.15 -12.29
CA GLY A 173 -6.45 32.08 -11.90
C GLY A 173 -5.86 31.14 -10.84
N GLY A 174 -4.53 31.09 -10.72
CA GLY A 174 -3.86 30.45 -9.60
C GLY A 174 -3.89 31.28 -8.32
N GLY A 175 -4.40 32.50 -8.24
CA GLY A 175 -4.37 33.31 -7.01
C GLY A 175 -2.96 33.66 -6.52
N GLU A 176 -2.89 34.24 -5.32
CA GLU A 176 -1.63 34.58 -4.65
C GLU A 176 -0.86 33.31 -4.25
N ARG A 177 0.45 33.31 -4.52
CA ARG A 177 1.38 32.20 -4.28
C ARG A 177 2.42 32.52 -3.20
N PHE A 178 2.85 33.78 -3.13
CA PHE A 178 3.73 34.29 -2.07
C PHE A 178 3.64 35.82 -1.97
N LYS A 179 4.08 36.38 -0.84
CA LYS A 179 4.08 37.82 -0.58
C LYS A 179 5.31 38.52 -1.18
N PRO A 180 5.22 39.81 -1.55
CA PRO A 180 6.36 40.58 -2.09
C PRO A 180 7.59 40.69 -1.16
N ASP A 181 7.42 40.57 0.16
CA ASP A 181 8.50 40.62 1.15
C ASP A 181 9.08 39.23 1.49
N SER A 182 8.49 38.17 0.95
CA SER A 182 8.91 36.79 1.20
C SER A 182 10.30 36.48 0.64
N ALA A 183 10.97 35.48 1.22
CA ALA A 183 12.23 34.96 0.69
C ALA A 183 12.06 34.36 -0.72
N LEU A 184 10.89 33.79 -1.02
CA LEU A 184 10.54 33.24 -2.34
C LEU A 184 10.53 34.33 -3.41
N TYR A 185 9.89 35.47 -3.13
CA TYR A 185 9.88 36.62 -4.05
C TYR A 185 11.30 37.16 -4.28
N ARG A 186 12.06 37.36 -3.20
CA ARG A 186 13.44 37.86 -3.27
C ARG A 186 14.34 36.96 -4.12
N CYS A 187 14.28 35.65 -3.91
CA CYS A 187 15.04 34.69 -4.73
C CYS A 187 14.73 34.82 -6.24
N LEU A 188 13.45 34.92 -6.61
CA LEU A 188 13.08 35.10 -8.02
C LEU A 188 13.54 36.46 -8.57
N LEU A 189 13.39 37.52 -7.77
CA LEU A 189 13.82 38.86 -8.17
C LEU A 189 15.33 38.95 -8.33
N ASP A 190 16.11 38.34 -7.45
CA ASP A 190 17.58 38.32 -7.52
C ASP A 190 18.05 37.56 -8.77
N TRP A 191 17.37 36.47 -9.14
CA TRP A 191 17.65 35.73 -10.37
C TRP A 191 17.36 36.59 -11.60
N LEU A 192 16.24 37.32 -11.61
CA LEU A 192 15.89 38.23 -12.69
C LEU A 192 16.87 39.41 -12.79
N LYS A 193 17.27 40.00 -11.66
CA LYS A 193 18.27 41.08 -11.59
C LYS A 193 19.66 40.65 -12.05
N ALA A 194 20.01 39.38 -11.84
CA ALA A 194 21.23 38.78 -12.38
C ALA A 194 21.16 38.50 -13.90
N GLY A 195 20.06 38.88 -14.57
CA GLY A 195 19.86 38.66 -16.00
C GLY A 195 19.25 37.29 -16.34
N ALA A 196 18.56 36.66 -15.39
CA ALA A 196 17.99 35.31 -15.51
C ALA A 196 19.02 34.29 -16.05
N PRO A 197 20.20 34.13 -15.41
CA PRO A 197 21.26 33.30 -15.95
C PRO A 197 20.82 31.84 -16.12
N LYS A 198 21.22 31.23 -17.23
CA LYS A 198 21.17 29.77 -17.40
C LYS A 198 22.33 29.16 -16.64
N ASP A 199 22.06 28.08 -15.91
CA ASP A 199 23.10 27.34 -15.22
C ASP A 199 24.10 26.68 -16.18
N LYS A 200 25.29 26.35 -15.65
CA LYS A 200 26.30 25.55 -16.34
C LYS A 200 25.84 24.09 -16.48
N THR A 201 26.42 23.32 -17.40
CA THR A 201 25.96 21.95 -17.72
C THR A 201 26.10 20.92 -16.58
N ASN A 202 26.87 21.21 -15.53
CA ASN A 202 27.19 20.25 -14.45
C ASN A 202 26.71 20.75 -13.08
N VAL A 203 25.50 21.33 -12.99
CA VAL A 203 24.93 21.66 -11.68
C VAL A 203 24.71 20.38 -10.89
N ALA A 204 25.12 20.37 -9.62
CA ALA A 204 24.85 19.25 -8.75
C ALA A 204 23.34 19.07 -8.54
N SER A 205 22.87 17.85 -8.71
CA SER A 205 21.47 17.46 -8.56
C SER A 205 21.22 16.86 -7.19
N VAL A 206 19.97 16.91 -6.72
CA VAL A 206 19.58 16.25 -5.47
C VAL A 206 19.63 14.74 -5.67
N VAL A 207 20.37 14.03 -4.82
CA VAL A 207 20.52 12.57 -4.82
C VAL A 207 19.96 11.92 -3.55
N GLY A 208 19.62 12.73 -2.55
CA GLY A 208 19.04 12.28 -1.29
C GLY A 208 18.22 13.38 -0.62
N LEU A 209 17.25 12.95 0.19
CA LEU A 209 16.44 13.81 1.02
C LEU A 209 16.23 13.09 2.35
N GLU A 210 16.21 13.82 3.46
CA GLU A 210 15.82 13.28 4.77
C GLU A 210 14.89 14.23 5.50
N ILE A 211 14.03 13.67 6.34
CA ILE A 211 13.17 14.39 7.28
C ILE A 211 13.47 13.90 8.69
N LEU A 212 13.76 14.82 9.59
CA LEU A 212 14.21 14.53 10.96
C LEU A 212 13.33 15.28 11.97
N PRO A 213 12.92 14.65 13.09
CA PRO A 213 13.19 13.27 13.51
C PRO A 213 12.50 12.20 12.63
N ARG A 214 12.97 10.94 12.63
CA ARG A 214 12.36 9.86 11.79
C ARG A 214 11.08 9.24 12.38
N GLN A 215 10.89 9.37 13.69
CA GLN A 215 9.71 8.92 14.40
C GLN A 215 9.46 9.83 15.60
N VAL A 216 8.19 10.13 15.89
CA VAL A 216 7.79 10.95 17.02
C VAL A 216 6.53 10.35 17.65
N VAL A 217 6.44 10.40 18.97
CA VAL A 217 5.27 9.94 19.75
C VAL A 217 4.75 11.14 20.52
N LEU A 218 3.60 11.66 20.11
CA LEU A 218 2.97 12.83 20.71
C LEU A 218 1.85 12.40 21.65
N GLU A 219 1.83 13.00 22.83
CA GLU A 219 0.82 12.75 23.85
C GLU A 219 -0.25 13.83 23.81
N GLY A 220 -1.51 13.41 23.72
CA GLY A 220 -2.66 14.29 23.72
C GLY A 220 -2.84 15.08 22.43
N LYS A 221 -3.87 15.92 22.43
CA LYS A 221 -4.22 16.79 21.31
C LYS A 221 -3.37 18.08 21.35
N ASP A 222 -3.09 18.64 20.18
CA ASP A 222 -2.43 19.94 20.01
C ASP A 222 -0.96 19.99 20.50
N ALA A 223 -0.36 18.82 20.81
CA ALA A 223 1.08 18.69 21.00
C ALA A 223 1.82 18.97 19.69
N LYS A 224 2.99 19.60 19.78
CA LYS A 224 3.73 20.11 18.63
C LYS A 224 5.13 19.53 18.54
N GLN A 225 5.60 19.36 17.31
CA GLN A 225 6.96 18.89 17.02
C GLN A 225 7.45 19.48 15.71
N LYS A 226 8.61 20.15 15.74
CA LYS A 226 9.32 20.63 14.56
C LYS A 226 10.08 19.51 13.87
N PHE A 227 10.23 19.67 12.56
CA PHE A 227 10.99 18.82 11.67
C PHE A 227 11.96 19.67 10.83
N VAL A 228 13.13 19.09 10.56
CA VAL A 228 14.10 19.59 9.59
C VAL A 228 14.08 18.69 8.36
N VAL A 229 14.24 19.28 7.18
CA VAL A 229 14.42 18.59 5.91
C VAL A 229 15.76 18.97 5.31
N ARG A 230 16.61 17.98 5.01
CA ARG A 230 17.95 18.18 4.47
C ARG A 230 18.11 17.43 3.16
N ALA A 231 18.61 18.12 2.13
CA ALA A 231 18.88 17.55 0.82
C ALA A 231 20.38 17.25 0.69
N THR A 232 20.72 16.12 0.06
CA THR A 232 22.10 15.77 -0.32
C THR A 232 22.25 15.91 -1.83
N TYR A 233 23.33 16.52 -2.28
CA TYR A 233 23.63 16.79 -3.68
C TYR A 233 24.71 15.85 -4.24
N SER A 234 24.74 15.71 -5.57
CA SER A 234 25.64 14.79 -6.29
C SER A 234 27.14 15.12 -6.18
N ASP A 235 27.47 16.34 -5.76
CA ASP A 235 28.83 16.81 -5.46
C ASP A 235 29.25 16.48 -4.00
N GLY A 236 28.37 15.87 -3.22
CA GLY A 236 28.59 15.51 -1.82
C GLY A 236 28.15 16.57 -0.82
N SER A 237 27.73 17.77 -1.28
CA SER A 237 27.23 18.80 -0.41
C SER A 237 25.82 18.51 0.09
N ASP A 238 25.39 19.27 1.09
CA ASP A 238 24.05 19.20 1.63
C ASP A 238 23.49 20.59 1.93
N ARG A 239 22.17 20.67 2.13
CA ARG A 239 21.48 21.94 2.38
C ARG A 239 20.25 21.71 3.23
N ASP A 240 19.99 22.61 4.18
CA ASP A 240 18.68 22.71 4.81
C ASP A 240 17.66 23.25 3.80
N VAL A 241 16.71 22.41 3.43
CA VAL A 241 15.64 22.72 2.48
C VAL A 241 14.28 22.80 3.15
N THR A 242 14.22 22.80 4.48
CA THR A 242 12.98 22.95 5.27
C THR A 242 12.08 24.09 4.77
N PRO A 243 12.57 25.33 4.54
CA PRO A 243 11.71 26.43 4.06
C PRO A 243 11.24 26.25 2.61
N LEU A 244 11.92 25.41 1.82
CA LEU A 244 11.62 25.13 0.41
C LEU A 244 10.85 23.82 0.22
N ALA A 245 10.74 23.00 1.26
CA ALA A 245 10.03 21.74 1.21
C ALA A 245 8.51 21.94 1.23
N VAL A 246 7.81 21.06 0.50
CA VAL A 246 6.35 20.94 0.53
C VAL A 246 5.98 19.83 1.50
N PHE A 247 5.22 20.17 2.54
CA PHE A 247 4.80 19.24 3.57
C PHE A 247 3.35 18.79 3.40
N PHE A 248 3.05 17.54 3.74
CA PHE A 248 1.71 16.97 3.73
C PHE A 248 1.63 15.74 4.66
N SER A 249 0.42 15.36 5.08
CA SER A 249 0.18 14.19 5.92
C SER A 249 -0.75 13.22 5.23
N ASN A 250 -0.55 11.91 5.41
CA ASN A 250 -1.50 10.90 4.93
C ASN A 250 -2.69 10.70 5.89
N ASN A 251 -2.64 11.26 7.11
CA ASN A 251 -3.71 11.19 8.10
C ASN A 251 -3.73 12.46 8.96
N GLU A 252 -4.36 13.52 8.45
CA GLU A 252 -4.48 14.80 9.15
C GLU A 252 -5.35 14.73 10.41
N THR A 253 -6.21 13.70 10.55
CA THR A 253 -6.99 13.47 11.77
C THR A 253 -6.09 13.10 12.94
N ALA A 254 -5.04 12.29 12.70
CA ALA A 254 -4.05 11.96 13.71
C ALA A 254 -2.98 13.04 13.83
N ALA A 255 -2.37 13.49 12.73
CA ALA A 255 -1.38 14.57 12.77
C ALA A 255 -1.34 15.36 11.48
N LYS A 256 -1.40 16.69 11.62
CA LYS A 256 -1.29 17.66 10.52
C LYS A 256 0.09 18.31 10.55
N ILE A 257 0.65 18.60 9.38
CA ILE A 257 1.95 19.24 9.22
C ILE A 257 1.86 20.47 8.32
N GLY A 258 2.50 21.57 8.73
CA GLY A 258 2.64 22.79 7.93
C GLY A 258 3.98 23.44 8.23
N ASP A 259 4.74 23.79 7.19
CA ASP A 259 6.05 24.46 7.28
C ASP A 259 7.00 23.82 8.32
N GLY A 260 7.09 22.49 8.28
CA GLY A 260 7.94 21.71 9.18
C GLY A 260 7.42 21.56 10.61
N LEU A 261 6.23 22.08 10.95
CA LEU A 261 5.62 21.93 12.28
C LEU A 261 4.44 20.96 12.25
N VAL A 262 4.56 19.87 12.99
CA VAL A 262 3.47 18.93 13.24
C VAL A 262 2.63 19.39 14.42
N THR A 263 1.31 19.18 14.34
CA THR A 263 0.36 19.31 15.45
C THR A 263 -0.47 18.03 15.57
N SER A 264 -0.49 17.42 16.75
CA SER A 264 -1.29 16.21 17.02
C SER A 264 -2.78 16.49 17.06
N GLY A 265 -3.57 15.51 16.63
CA GLY A 265 -5.02 15.51 16.63
C GLY A 265 -5.58 14.38 17.50
N GLN A 266 -6.35 13.49 16.89
CA GLN A 266 -6.90 12.31 17.55
C GLN A 266 -5.84 11.23 17.69
N ARG A 267 -6.10 10.27 18.59
CA ARG A 267 -5.29 9.06 18.71
C ARG A 267 -5.17 8.36 17.36
N GLY A 268 -3.97 7.89 17.05
CA GLY A 268 -3.69 7.10 15.86
C GLY A 268 -2.26 7.28 15.39
N GLU A 269 -2.04 7.04 14.11
CA GLU A 269 -0.78 7.32 13.46
C GLU A 269 -0.97 8.08 12.16
N ALA A 270 0.03 8.89 11.83
CA ALA A 270 0.18 9.55 10.55
C ALA A 270 1.61 9.41 10.07
N PHE A 271 1.79 9.41 8.76
CA PHE A 271 3.08 9.64 8.15
C PHE A 271 3.08 11.03 7.56
N VAL A 272 3.89 11.90 8.15
CA VAL A 272 4.11 13.26 7.66
C VAL A 272 5.25 13.23 6.66
N MET A 273 5.10 13.94 5.56
CA MET A 273 6.00 13.86 4.43
C MET A 273 6.54 15.24 4.07
N ALA A 274 7.75 15.22 3.52
CA ALA A 274 8.38 16.37 2.89
C ALA A 274 8.77 16.01 1.45
N ARG A 275 8.46 16.92 0.52
CA ARG A 275 8.93 16.88 -0.85
C ARG A 275 9.93 17.99 -1.11
N PHE A 276 10.99 17.65 -1.82
CA PHE A 276 11.96 18.58 -2.39
C PHE A 276 12.54 17.99 -3.68
N ALA A 277 12.55 18.79 -4.75
CA ALA A 277 12.89 18.33 -6.10
C ALA A 277 12.09 17.06 -6.48
N THR A 278 12.76 16.04 -7.00
CA THR A 278 12.16 14.74 -7.36
C THR A 278 12.01 13.77 -6.18
N HIS A 279 12.34 14.19 -4.96
CA HIS A 279 12.36 13.31 -3.79
C HIS A 279 11.16 13.57 -2.87
N THR A 280 10.68 12.51 -2.24
CA THR A 280 9.68 12.56 -1.17
C THR A 280 10.16 11.63 -0.06
N VAL A 281 10.10 12.09 1.18
CA VAL A 281 10.44 11.31 2.39
C VAL A 281 9.37 11.49 3.44
N GLY A 282 9.26 10.51 4.34
CA GLY A 282 8.25 10.51 5.40
C GLY A 282 8.84 10.21 6.77
N SER A 283 8.19 10.74 7.81
CA SER A 283 8.43 10.45 9.21
C SER A 283 7.13 9.98 9.89
N GLN A 284 7.23 9.01 10.79
CA GLN A 284 6.06 8.49 11.50
C GLN A 284 5.74 9.34 12.72
N VAL A 285 4.50 9.81 12.80
CA VAL A 285 3.93 10.49 13.95
C VAL A 285 2.89 9.57 14.57
N ILE A 286 3.12 9.15 15.82
CA ILE A 286 2.15 8.42 16.62
C ILE A 286 1.52 9.40 17.60
N VAL A 287 0.20 9.38 17.73
CA VAL A 287 -0.54 10.15 18.74
C VAL A 287 -1.20 9.21 19.72
N VAL A 288 -0.83 9.34 20.99
CA VAL A 288 -1.35 8.54 22.10
C VAL A 288 -2.24 9.40 23.01
N PRO A 289 -3.25 8.82 23.68
CA PRO A 289 -4.06 9.56 24.65
C PRO A 289 -3.21 10.15 25.78
N GLU A 290 -3.63 11.29 26.31
CA GLU A 290 -2.99 11.93 27.46
C GLU A 290 -3.08 11.05 28.71
N GLY A 291 -1.97 10.92 29.45
CA GLY A 291 -1.88 10.07 30.64
C GLY A 291 -1.93 8.56 30.34
N SER A 292 -1.85 8.14 29.08
CA SER A 292 -1.83 6.72 28.72
C SER A 292 -0.41 6.15 28.77
N HIS A 293 -0.29 4.94 29.32
CA HIS A 293 0.99 4.23 29.42
C HIS A 293 0.99 2.96 28.58
N ALA A 294 2.19 2.51 28.21
CA ALA A 294 2.33 1.19 27.58
C ALA A 294 1.78 0.14 28.56
N SER A 295 1.03 -0.83 28.04
CA SER A 295 0.68 -1.98 28.86
C SER A 295 1.97 -2.69 29.30
N ALA A 296 2.13 -2.88 30.62
CA ALA A 296 3.19 -3.71 31.19
C ALA A 296 2.88 -5.20 31.06
N ALA A 297 1.68 -5.57 30.58
CA ALA A 297 1.32 -6.96 30.37
C ALA A 297 2.12 -7.55 29.20
N GLU A 298 2.67 -8.74 29.44
CA GLU A 298 3.17 -9.58 28.36
C GLU A 298 2.01 -10.38 27.76
N TRP A 299 1.83 -10.26 26.45
CA TRP A 299 0.80 -10.99 25.73
C TRP A 299 1.41 -12.28 25.17
N PRO A 300 0.73 -13.45 25.30
CA PRO A 300 1.22 -14.69 24.72
C PRO A 300 1.50 -14.51 23.23
N GLU A 301 2.53 -15.13 22.68
CA GLU A 301 2.86 -15.11 21.24
C GLU A 301 2.81 -16.55 20.70
N ASN A 302 2.14 -16.78 19.57
CA ASN A 302 2.19 -18.09 18.90
C ASN A 302 3.40 -18.17 17.95
N ASN A 303 3.76 -17.07 17.31
CA ASN A 303 4.93 -16.99 16.42
C ASN A 303 5.47 -15.54 16.26
N TYR A 304 6.40 -15.35 15.32
CA TYR A 304 7.04 -14.05 15.07
C TYR A 304 6.07 -12.93 14.65
N ILE A 305 4.93 -13.27 14.03
CA ILE A 305 3.92 -12.28 13.63
C ILE A 305 3.40 -11.56 14.87
N ASP A 306 3.04 -12.34 15.90
CA ASP A 306 2.49 -11.80 17.14
C ASP A 306 3.49 -10.87 17.83
N ARG A 307 4.79 -11.21 17.82
CA ARG A 307 5.84 -10.34 18.32
C ARG A 307 5.82 -8.95 17.68
N HIS A 308 5.75 -8.89 16.36
CA HIS A 308 5.75 -7.62 15.63
C HIS A 308 4.42 -6.86 15.78
N VAL A 309 3.28 -7.55 15.82
CA VAL A 309 1.97 -6.94 16.10
C VAL A 309 1.95 -6.38 17.53
N HIS A 310 2.35 -7.15 18.53
CA HIS A 310 2.40 -6.72 19.92
C HIS A 310 3.35 -5.54 20.14
N ALA A 311 4.54 -5.57 19.54
CA ALA A 311 5.46 -4.44 19.59
C ALA A 311 4.81 -3.16 19.04
N LYS A 312 4.07 -3.27 17.93
CA LYS A 312 3.32 -2.15 17.36
C LYS A 312 2.20 -1.66 18.29
N LEU A 313 1.38 -2.56 18.83
CA LEU A 313 0.28 -2.21 19.72
C LEU A 313 0.76 -1.57 21.04
N LYS A 314 1.89 -2.05 21.60
CA LYS A 314 2.56 -1.43 22.76
C LYS A 314 3.01 0.01 22.48
N LYS A 315 3.52 0.30 21.26
CA LYS A 315 3.84 1.68 20.83
C LYS A 315 2.58 2.57 20.74
N LEU A 316 1.46 2.01 20.30
CA LEU A 316 0.17 2.72 20.15
C LEU A 316 -0.69 2.80 21.44
N ARG A 317 -0.20 2.23 22.54
CA ARG A 317 -0.96 2.08 23.80
C ARG A 317 -2.29 1.36 23.58
N MET A 318 -2.30 0.36 22.70
CA MET A 318 -3.46 -0.47 22.37
C MET A 318 -3.31 -1.83 23.04
N THR A 319 -4.35 -2.32 23.68
CA THR A 319 -4.44 -3.71 24.14
C THR A 319 -5.11 -4.54 23.04
N PRO A 320 -4.53 -5.66 22.60
CA PRO A 320 -5.20 -6.54 21.66
C PRO A 320 -6.49 -7.10 22.27
N SER A 321 -7.49 -7.39 21.45
CA SER A 321 -8.69 -8.09 21.89
C SER A 321 -8.36 -9.53 22.32
N ASP A 322 -9.30 -10.17 23.02
CA ASP A 322 -9.20 -11.60 23.33
C ASP A 322 -9.18 -12.44 22.04
N ILE A 323 -8.70 -13.68 22.12
CA ILE A 323 -8.86 -14.64 21.02
C ILE A 323 -10.33 -15.01 20.84
N CYS A 324 -10.73 -15.33 19.61
CA CYS A 324 -12.07 -15.83 19.32
C CYS A 324 -12.28 -17.24 19.90
N ASP A 325 -13.54 -17.59 20.11
CA ASP A 325 -13.92 -18.95 20.52
C ASP A 325 -13.73 -19.97 19.39
N ASP A 326 -13.86 -21.25 19.72
CA ASP A 326 -13.60 -22.34 18.79
C ASP A 326 -14.60 -22.41 17.63
N ALA A 327 -15.87 -22.07 17.87
CA ALA A 327 -16.89 -22.04 16.83
C ALA A 327 -16.61 -20.94 15.80
N THR A 328 -16.19 -19.77 16.27
CA THR A 328 -15.71 -18.67 15.42
C THR A 328 -14.46 -19.10 14.65
N PHE A 329 -13.47 -19.68 15.33
CA PHE A 329 -12.22 -20.07 14.70
C PHE A 329 -12.40 -21.11 13.59
N ILE A 330 -13.13 -22.22 13.84
CA ILE A 330 -13.33 -23.26 12.83
C ILE A 330 -14.06 -22.68 11.61
N ARG A 331 -15.11 -21.88 11.82
CA ARG A 331 -15.82 -21.25 10.72
C ARG A 331 -14.90 -20.35 9.90
N ARG A 332 -14.14 -19.49 10.58
CA ARG A 332 -13.22 -18.54 9.96
C ARG A 332 -12.15 -19.25 9.13
N ALA A 333 -11.58 -20.31 9.67
CA ALA A 333 -10.53 -21.10 9.03
C ALA A 333 -11.04 -21.82 7.76
N TYR A 334 -12.19 -22.48 7.79
CA TYR A 334 -12.78 -23.12 6.60
C TYR A 334 -13.11 -22.11 5.50
N ILE A 335 -13.69 -20.96 5.89
CA ILE A 335 -14.05 -19.93 4.91
C ILE A 335 -12.81 -19.33 4.25
N ASP A 336 -11.80 -18.96 5.05
CA ASP A 336 -10.62 -18.30 4.50
C ASP A 336 -9.72 -19.29 3.74
N ILE A 337 -9.47 -20.48 4.30
CA ILE A 337 -8.50 -21.43 3.73
C ILE A 337 -9.12 -22.18 2.55
N THR A 338 -10.39 -22.60 2.63
CA THR A 338 -11.00 -23.48 1.61
C THR A 338 -12.21 -22.90 0.89
N GLY A 339 -12.72 -21.73 1.32
CA GLY A 339 -13.93 -21.12 0.77
C GLY A 339 -15.18 -21.96 1.00
N THR A 340 -15.23 -22.73 2.08
CA THR A 340 -16.34 -23.61 2.43
C THR A 340 -16.75 -23.42 3.89
N LEU A 341 -17.81 -24.09 4.34
CA LEU A 341 -18.16 -24.22 5.75
C LEU A 341 -17.77 -25.62 6.27
N PRO A 342 -17.44 -25.77 7.57
CA PRO A 342 -17.28 -27.09 8.18
C PRO A 342 -18.62 -27.85 8.16
N SER A 343 -18.57 -29.18 8.05
CA SER A 343 -19.76 -30.02 8.25
C SER A 343 -20.17 -30.04 9.73
N PRO A 344 -21.43 -30.35 10.06
CA PRO A 344 -21.84 -30.49 11.46
C PRO A 344 -21.04 -31.51 12.27
N ASP A 345 -20.55 -32.59 11.64
CA ASP A 345 -19.66 -33.56 12.29
C ASP A 345 -18.30 -32.95 12.61
N GLN A 346 -17.71 -32.20 11.68
CA GLN A 346 -16.42 -31.52 11.87
C GLN A 346 -16.50 -30.46 12.97
N VAL A 347 -17.62 -29.73 13.06
CA VAL A 347 -17.85 -28.77 14.17
C VAL A 347 -17.90 -29.48 15.51
N ARG A 348 -18.61 -30.61 15.61
CA ARG A 348 -18.68 -31.41 16.84
C ARG A 348 -17.30 -31.93 17.23
N GLU A 349 -16.60 -32.58 16.31
CA GLU A 349 -15.27 -33.15 16.55
C GLU A 349 -14.27 -32.09 17.02
N PHE A 350 -14.26 -30.91 16.39
CA PHE A 350 -13.37 -29.82 16.79
C PHE A 350 -13.73 -29.20 18.15
N SER A 351 -15.03 -29.10 18.44
CA SER A 351 -15.53 -28.52 19.70
C SER A 351 -15.29 -29.45 20.88
N ASP A 352 -15.48 -30.76 20.68
CA ASP A 352 -15.32 -31.80 21.70
C ASP A 352 -13.84 -32.20 21.88
N GLY A 353 -12.98 -31.93 20.90
CA GLY A 353 -11.54 -32.15 20.95
C GLY A 353 -10.84 -31.28 22.00
N LEU A 354 -10.24 -31.93 23.01
CA LEU A 354 -9.42 -31.29 24.05
C LEU A 354 -7.91 -31.34 23.77
N SER A 355 -7.50 -31.68 22.54
CA SER A 355 -6.07 -31.78 22.22
C SER A 355 -5.40 -30.40 22.26
N ALA A 356 -4.22 -30.35 22.90
CA ALA A 356 -3.33 -29.21 22.77
C ALA A 356 -2.95 -29.04 21.29
N GLY A 357 -3.14 -27.85 20.73
CA GLY A 357 -2.79 -27.54 19.34
C GLY A 357 -3.85 -27.91 18.29
N LYS A 358 -5.12 -28.10 18.67
CA LYS A 358 -6.19 -28.45 17.71
C LYS A 358 -6.37 -27.43 16.58
N ARG A 359 -6.10 -26.14 16.83
CA ARG A 359 -6.20 -25.07 15.82
C ARG A 359 -5.14 -25.24 14.74
N GLU A 360 -3.91 -25.52 15.14
CA GLU A 360 -2.78 -25.79 14.25
C GLU A 360 -3.01 -27.06 13.43
N GLN A 361 -3.54 -28.13 14.05
CA GLN A 361 -3.89 -29.37 13.36
C GLN A 361 -4.96 -29.13 12.28
N LEU A 362 -6.00 -28.36 12.61
CA LEU A 362 -7.03 -27.99 11.64
C LEU A 362 -6.45 -27.18 10.47
N ILE A 363 -5.59 -26.19 10.77
CA ILE A 363 -4.92 -25.40 9.73
C ILE A 363 -4.11 -26.33 8.81
N ASP A 364 -3.33 -27.24 9.38
CA ASP A 364 -2.52 -28.19 8.61
C ASP A 364 -3.38 -29.10 7.72
N GLU A 365 -4.52 -29.59 8.22
CA GLU A 365 -5.48 -30.36 7.40
C GLU A 365 -6.04 -29.53 6.24
N LEU A 366 -6.58 -28.35 6.54
CA LEU A 366 -7.22 -27.48 5.55
C LEU A 366 -6.23 -27.04 4.46
N LEU A 367 -4.97 -26.81 4.84
CA LEU A 367 -3.91 -26.47 3.89
C LEU A 367 -3.54 -27.62 2.97
N GLN A 368 -3.91 -28.88 3.22
CA GLN A 368 -3.68 -29.99 2.27
C GLN A 368 -4.87 -30.22 1.33
N ARG A 369 -6.00 -29.57 1.58
CA ARG A 369 -7.20 -29.73 0.76
C ARG A 369 -7.01 -29.11 -0.63
N LYS A 370 -7.64 -29.71 -1.64
CA LYS A 370 -7.67 -29.17 -3.01
C LYS A 370 -8.32 -27.79 -3.01
N GLU A 371 -9.31 -27.60 -2.15
CA GLU A 371 -10.08 -26.37 -2.02
C GLU A 371 -9.23 -25.17 -1.66
N PHE A 372 -8.12 -25.37 -0.94
CA PHE A 372 -7.12 -24.33 -0.71
C PHE A 372 -6.52 -23.83 -2.02
N ALA A 373 -6.09 -24.75 -2.89
CA ALA A 373 -5.55 -24.37 -4.19
C ALA A 373 -6.61 -23.65 -5.04
N ASP A 374 -7.85 -24.13 -5.07
CA ASP A 374 -8.93 -23.50 -5.85
C ASP A 374 -9.15 -22.02 -5.46
N ILE A 375 -9.08 -21.66 -4.17
CA ILE A 375 -9.19 -20.26 -3.71
C ILE A 375 -8.05 -19.39 -4.23
N TRP A 376 -6.83 -19.90 -4.19
CA TRP A 376 -5.67 -19.15 -4.65
C TRP A 376 -5.56 -19.08 -6.16
N VAL A 377 -5.97 -20.12 -6.89
CA VAL A 377 -6.10 -20.08 -8.35
C VAL A 377 -7.09 -18.98 -8.75
N MET A 378 -8.26 -18.91 -8.10
CA MET A 378 -9.24 -17.85 -8.36
C MET A 378 -8.63 -16.46 -8.18
N LYS A 379 -7.91 -16.23 -7.08
CA LYS A 379 -7.27 -14.95 -6.76
C LYS A 379 -6.14 -14.60 -7.73
N PHE A 380 -5.24 -15.54 -8.03
CA PHE A 380 -4.18 -15.31 -9.01
C PHE A 380 -4.75 -15.14 -10.42
N ALA A 381 -5.83 -15.83 -10.78
CA ALA A 381 -6.50 -15.64 -12.06
C ALA A 381 -7.07 -14.22 -12.22
N GLU A 382 -7.49 -13.56 -11.13
CA GLU A 382 -7.86 -12.13 -11.15
C GLU A 382 -6.64 -11.25 -11.42
N LEU A 383 -5.56 -11.44 -10.67
CA LEU A 383 -4.32 -10.67 -10.83
C LEU A 383 -3.67 -10.88 -12.21
N LEU A 384 -3.82 -12.07 -12.79
CA LEU A 384 -3.31 -12.44 -14.10
C LEU A 384 -4.30 -12.17 -15.24
N GLN A 385 -5.44 -11.54 -14.93
CA GLN A 385 -6.48 -11.16 -15.89
C GLN A 385 -6.94 -12.32 -16.78
N ILE A 386 -7.09 -13.52 -16.21
CA ILE A 386 -7.53 -14.71 -16.97
C ILE A 386 -9.02 -14.55 -17.32
N ARG A 387 -9.26 -13.93 -18.49
CA ARG A 387 -10.58 -13.78 -19.09
C ARG A 387 -10.49 -13.82 -20.61
N SER A 388 -11.46 -14.39 -21.30
CA SER A 388 -11.48 -14.32 -22.75
C SER A 388 -11.64 -12.87 -23.25
N VAL A 389 -11.09 -12.56 -24.42
CA VAL A 389 -11.27 -11.29 -25.12
C VAL A 389 -11.50 -11.62 -26.59
N GLN A 390 -12.63 -11.15 -27.12
CA GLN A 390 -13.01 -11.40 -28.51
C GLN A 390 -11.85 -11.01 -29.45
N ASP A 391 -11.53 -11.91 -30.39
CA ASP A 391 -10.48 -11.76 -31.41
C ASP A 391 -9.04 -11.58 -30.88
N GLN A 392 -8.79 -11.67 -29.58
CA GLN A 392 -7.46 -11.54 -28.97
C GLN A 392 -7.06 -12.75 -28.12
N PHE A 393 -7.92 -13.19 -27.20
CA PHE A 393 -7.60 -14.23 -26.22
C PHE A 393 -8.81 -15.16 -26.05
N SER A 394 -8.74 -16.35 -26.65
CA SER A 394 -9.90 -17.24 -26.75
C SER A 394 -10.27 -17.91 -25.42
N TYR A 395 -11.51 -18.39 -25.31
CA TYR A 395 -11.95 -19.18 -24.16
C TYR A 395 -11.07 -20.41 -23.89
N LYS A 396 -10.65 -21.11 -24.96
CA LYS A 396 -9.75 -22.27 -24.85
C LYS A 396 -8.40 -21.89 -24.23
N ALA A 397 -7.83 -20.76 -24.68
CA ALA A 397 -6.58 -20.24 -24.15
C ALA A 397 -6.71 -19.86 -22.66
N ALA A 398 -7.80 -19.20 -22.28
CA ALA A 398 -8.11 -18.86 -20.89
C ALA A 398 -8.24 -20.10 -20.01
N LEU A 399 -8.93 -21.15 -20.49
CA LEU A 399 -9.07 -22.41 -19.76
C LEU A 399 -7.72 -23.10 -19.55
N GLN A 400 -6.91 -23.25 -20.61
CA GLN A 400 -5.60 -23.90 -20.50
C GLN A 400 -4.64 -23.12 -19.58
N TYR A 401 -4.71 -21.79 -19.61
CA TYR A 401 -3.90 -20.94 -18.73
C TYR A 401 -4.35 -21.07 -17.26
N TYR A 402 -5.66 -21.12 -17.02
CA TYR A 402 -6.21 -21.38 -15.69
C TYR A 402 -5.82 -22.76 -15.17
N ASP A 403 -5.94 -23.80 -16.00
CA ASP A 403 -5.61 -25.18 -15.62
C ASP A 403 -4.11 -25.33 -15.32
N TRP A 404 -3.24 -24.71 -16.12
CA TRP A 404 -1.81 -24.67 -15.82
C TRP A 404 -1.53 -24.06 -14.44
N LEU A 405 -2.10 -22.88 -14.15
CA LEU A 405 -1.93 -22.21 -12.85
C LEU A 405 -2.44 -23.08 -11.70
N ARG A 406 -3.58 -23.75 -11.92
CA ARG A 406 -4.15 -24.70 -10.97
C ARG A 406 -3.23 -25.88 -10.70
N ASP A 407 -2.64 -26.48 -11.72
CA ASP A 407 -1.72 -27.59 -11.58
C ASP A 407 -0.47 -27.17 -10.80
N GLN A 408 0.07 -25.96 -11.04
CA GLN A 408 1.21 -25.43 -10.28
C GLN A 408 0.89 -25.29 -8.78
N LEU A 409 -0.28 -24.72 -8.44
CA LEU A 409 -0.66 -24.46 -7.04
C LEU A 409 -1.07 -25.75 -6.30
N ILE A 410 -1.72 -26.70 -6.98
CA ILE A 410 -2.01 -28.02 -6.42
C ILE A 410 -0.71 -28.77 -6.10
N ALA A 411 0.26 -28.74 -7.01
CA ALA A 411 1.56 -29.38 -6.83
C ALA A 411 2.47 -28.65 -5.80
N ASN A 412 2.00 -27.55 -5.21
CA ASN A 412 2.77 -26.70 -4.29
C ASN A 412 4.12 -26.25 -4.88
N VAL A 413 4.13 -25.93 -6.18
CA VAL A 413 5.33 -25.35 -6.82
C VAL A 413 5.64 -24.01 -6.14
N PRO A 414 6.89 -23.77 -5.72
CA PRO A 414 7.30 -22.48 -5.17
C PRO A 414 6.88 -21.31 -6.05
N ILE A 415 6.29 -20.27 -5.47
CA ILE A 415 5.65 -19.22 -6.27
C ILE A 415 6.66 -18.40 -7.10
N ASP A 416 7.92 -18.33 -6.66
CA ASP A 416 9.01 -17.74 -7.43
C ASP A 416 9.26 -18.48 -8.75
N GLN A 417 9.16 -19.82 -8.74
CA GLN A 417 9.28 -20.64 -9.94
C GLN A 417 8.06 -20.52 -10.86
N VAL A 418 6.86 -20.41 -10.30
CA VAL A 418 5.64 -20.13 -11.08
C VAL A 418 5.76 -18.79 -11.80
N VAL A 419 6.22 -17.75 -11.09
CA VAL A 419 6.43 -16.40 -11.66
C VAL A 419 7.57 -16.38 -12.68
N ARG A 420 8.66 -17.12 -12.47
CA ARG A 420 9.71 -17.27 -13.48
C ARG A 420 9.17 -17.91 -14.75
N SER A 421 8.49 -19.04 -14.62
CA SER A 421 7.85 -19.74 -15.75
C SER A 421 6.87 -18.84 -16.49
N LEU A 422 6.11 -18.02 -15.77
CA LEU A 422 5.19 -17.03 -16.32
C LEU A 422 5.92 -15.99 -17.18
N LEU A 423 6.97 -15.36 -16.62
CA LEU A 423 7.71 -14.28 -17.27
C LEU A 423 8.60 -14.78 -18.43
N THR A 424 9.05 -16.03 -18.40
CA THR A 424 9.82 -16.62 -19.51
C THR A 424 8.93 -17.37 -20.51
N GLY A 425 7.61 -17.36 -20.32
CA GLY A 425 6.63 -18.05 -21.15
C GLY A 425 6.77 -17.72 -22.64
N SER A 426 7.05 -18.75 -23.44
CA SER A 426 7.32 -18.65 -24.88
C SER A 426 6.78 -19.88 -25.59
N GLY A 427 6.62 -19.81 -26.91
CA GLY A 427 6.05 -20.88 -27.74
C GLY A 427 4.54 -20.74 -27.95
N SER A 428 3.93 -21.84 -28.39
CA SER A 428 2.48 -21.93 -28.59
C SER A 428 1.74 -21.68 -27.27
N THR A 429 0.75 -20.79 -27.29
CA THR A 429 -0.11 -20.50 -26.13
C THR A 429 -1.04 -21.64 -25.75
N PHE A 430 -1.19 -22.66 -26.59
CA PHE A 430 -1.94 -23.88 -26.26
C PHE A 430 -1.07 -25.00 -25.69
N GLN A 431 0.17 -25.12 -26.16
CA GLN A 431 1.12 -26.14 -25.70
C GLN A 431 1.92 -25.66 -24.47
N HIS A 432 2.12 -24.35 -24.33
CA HIS A 432 2.84 -23.69 -23.25
C HIS A 432 1.92 -22.63 -22.61
N PRO A 433 0.94 -23.03 -21.78
CA PRO A 433 -0.13 -22.12 -21.35
C PRO A 433 0.34 -20.89 -20.57
N GLN A 434 1.52 -20.94 -19.94
CA GLN A 434 2.16 -19.78 -19.30
C GLN A 434 2.44 -18.63 -20.28
N ALA A 435 2.62 -18.91 -21.58
CA ALA A 435 2.81 -17.89 -22.61
C ALA A 435 1.56 -17.00 -22.79
N ASN A 436 0.39 -17.43 -22.32
CA ASN A 436 -0.84 -16.62 -22.36
C ASN A 436 -0.74 -15.32 -21.56
N TYR A 437 0.20 -15.21 -20.61
CA TYR A 437 0.51 -13.94 -19.94
C TYR A 437 0.73 -12.79 -20.93
N TYR A 438 1.36 -13.09 -22.07
CA TYR A 438 1.62 -12.15 -23.15
C TYR A 438 0.51 -12.05 -24.19
N GLN A 439 -0.49 -12.94 -24.17
CA GLN A 439 -1.67 -12.86 -25.06
C GLN A 439 -2.80 -12.05 -24.41
N VAL A 440 -2.96 -12.17 -23.09
CA VAL A 440 -3.94 -11.41 -22.29
C VAL A 440 -3.73 -9.91 -22.41
N GLN A 441 -2.47 -9.46 -22.35
CA GLN A 441 -2.09 -8.06 -22.53
C GLN A 441 -1.03 -7.93 -23.62
N THR A 442 -1.41 -7.28 -24.72
CA THR A 442 -0.56 -7.10 -25.90
C THR A 442 0.16 -5.74 -25.92
N ASP A 443 -0.38 -4.73 -25.23
CA ASP A 443 0.26 -3.43 -25.09
C ASP A 443 1.47 -3.50 -24.16
N THR A 444 2.62 -3.03 -24.65
CA THR A 444 3.90 -3.15 -23.94
C THR A 444 3.93 -2.30 -22.67
N LEU A 445 3.37 -1.10 -22.71
CA LEU A 445 3.36 -0.19 -21.58
C LEU A 445 2.39 -0.70 -20.50
N LYS A 446 1.21 -1.18 -20.91
CA LYS A 446 0.25 -1.75 -19.98
C LYS A 446 0.75 -3.04 -19.34
N LEU A 447 1.44 -3.89 -20.09
CA LEU A 447 2.09 -5.07 -19.56
C LEU A 447 3.19 -4.72 -18.53
N THR A 448 3.97 -3.67 -18.81
CA THR A 448 4.99 -3.12 -17.90
C THR A 448 4.37 -2.71 -16.57
N GLU A 449 3.27 -1.96 -16.62
CA GLU A 449 2.52 -1.52 -15.45
C GLU A 449 1.94 -2.70 -14.66
N ASN A 450 1.29 -3.63 -15.36
CA ASN A 450 0.68 -4.81 -14.75
C ASN A 450 1.73 -5.69 -14.05
N CYS A 451 2.90 -5.87 -14.65
CA CYS A 451 4.00 -6.62 -14.04
C CYS A 451 4.47 -5.97 -12.74
N ALA A 452 4.70 -4.64 -12.74
CA ALA A 452 5.11 -3.91 -11.55
C ALA A 452 4.04 -3.95 -10.45
N GLN A 453 2.77 -3.79 -10.81
CA GLN A 453 1.66 -3.77 -9.86
C GLN A 453 1.41 -5.15 -9.24
N VAL A 454 1.35 -6.20 -10.03
CA VAL A 454 1.03 -7.55 -9.55
C VAL A 454 2.18 -8.17 -8.76
N LEU A 455 3.42 -8.04 -9.25
CA LEU A 455 4.56 -8.75 -8.68
C LEU A 455 5.31 -7.93 -7.63
N MET A 456 5.27 -6.60 -7.68
CA MET A 456 5.99 -5.73 -6.75
C MET A 456 5.09 -4.77 -5.96
N GLY A 457 3.77 -4.78 -6.20
CA GLY A 457 2.81 -3.93 -5.50
C GLY A 457 2.90 -2.45 -5.91
N MET A 458 3.48 -2.15 -7.07
CA MET A 458 3.83 -0.79 -7.48
C MET A 458 2.93 -0.24 -8.59
N ARG A 459 2.38 0.95 -8.37
CA ARG A 459 1.63 1.71 -9.39
C ARG A 459 2.54 2.74 -10.04
N ILE A 460 3.16 2.35 -11.17
CA ILE A 460 4.10 3.21 -11.90
C ILE A 460 3.43 4.02 -13.02
N GLN A 461 2.11 3.91 -13.21
CA GLN A 461 1.40 4.50 -14.37
C GLN A 461 1.57 6.01 -14.48
N CYS A 462 1.59 6.73 -13.34
CA CYS A 462 1.81 8.18 -13.38
C CYS A 462 3.19 8.54 -13.97
N ALA A 463 4.19 7.66 -13.80
CA ALA A 463 5.54 7.81 -14.34
C ALA A 463 5.61 7.71 -15.88
N GLN A 464 4.51 7.35 -16.55
CA GLN A 464 4.45 7.30 -18.01
C GLN A 464 4.55 8.71 -18.63
N CYS A 465 3.91 9.71 -18.02
CA CYS A 465 3.80 11.06 -18.60
C CYS A 465 4.67 12.11 -17.88
N HIS A 466 4.95 11.91 -16.60
CA HIS A 466 5.76 12.79 -15.75
C HIS A 466 6.32 11.99 -14.57
N ASN A 467 7.32 12.47 -13.83
CA ASN A 467 7.77 11.75 -12.63
C ASN A 467 6.62 11.55 -11.62
N HIS A 468 6.62 10.41 -10.92
CA HIS A 468 5.50 10.03 -10.06
C HIS A 468 5.28 11.06 -8.93
N PRO A 469 4.06 11.60 -8.79
CA PRO A 469 3.80 12.76 -7.93
C PRO A 469 3.69 12.41 -6.45
N PHE A 470 3.82 11.14 -6.06
CA PHE A 470 3.68 10.68 -4.67
C PHE A 470 4.63 9.51 -4.33
N ASP A 471 5.59 9.25 -5.21
CA ASP A 471 6.53 8.12 -5.10
C ASP A 471 7.83 8.46 -5.84
N ARG A 472 8.84 7.61 -5.72
CA ARG A 472 10.19 7.83 -6.26
C ARG A 472 10.36 7.57 -7.76
N TRP A 473 9.36 7.03 -8.43
CA TRP A 473 9.51 6.55 -9.81
C TRP A 473 9.60 7.70 -10.81
N THR A 474 10.67 7.71 -11.60
CA THR A 474 10.85 8.68 -12.68
C THR A 474 10.36 8.13 -14.03
N MET A 475 10.16 9.01 -15.01
CA MET A 475 9.92 8.59 -16.40
C MET A 475 11.05 7.70 -16.91
N ASN A 476 12.28 7.99 -16.50
CA ASN A 476 13.43 7.15 -16.86
C ASN A 476 13.27 5.73 -16.33
N ASP A 477 12.86 5.56 -15.07
CA ASP A 477 12.65 4.25 -14.48
C ASP A 477 11.51 3.50 -15.20
N TYR A 478 10.39 4.19 -15.49
CA TYR A 478 9.26 3.62 -16.21
C TYR A 478 9.66 3.07 -17.59
N TYR A 479 10.28 3.91 -18.42
CA TYR A 479 10.62 3.52 -19.80
C TYR A 479 11.82 2.57 -19.87
N SER A 480 12.75 2.63 -18.90
CA SER A 480 13.81 1.62 -18.79
C SER A 480 13.24 0.26 -18.38
N PHE A 481 12.28 0.23 -17.45
CA PHE A 481 11.60 -1.02 -17.08
C PHE A 481 10.77 -1.58 -18.24
N ALA A 482 10.09 -0.72 -19.00
CA ALA A 482 9.38 -1.11 -20.22
C ALA A 482 10.32 -1.74 -21.28
N GLY A 483 11.60 -1.39 -21.24
CA GLY A 483 12.64 -1.97 -22.10
C GLY A 483 12.74 -3.50 -22.04
N PHE A 484 12.34 -4.14 -20.92
CA PHE A 484 12.30 -5.60 -20.81
C PHE A 484 11.25 -6.26 -21.69
N PHE A 485 10.13 -5.56 -21.95
CA PHE A 485 8.99 -6.07 -22.69
C PHE A 485 9.02 -5.69 -24.18
N ALA A 486 9.93 -4.81 -24.58
CA ALA A 486 10.02 -4.22 -25.92
C ALA A 486 10.19 -5.23 -27.06
N ARG A 487 10.79 -6.39 -26.77
CA ARG A 487 11.14 -7.42 -27.75
C ARG A 487 10.17 -8.61 -27.79
N ILE A 488 9.03 -8.53 -27.10
CA ILE A 488 8.02 -9.59 -27.18
C ILE A 488 7.43 -9.61 -28.59
N GLY A 489 7.58 -10.75 -29.27
CA GLY A 489 7.01 -11.04 -30.59
C GLY A 489 5.81 -11.97 -30.46
N ARG A 490 4.87 -11.85 -31.40
CA ARG A 490 3.67 -12.68 -31.50
C ARG A 490 3.43 -13.01 -32.97
N LYS A 491 3.12 -14.26 -33.28
CA LYS A 491 2.69 -14.70 -34.62
C LYS A 491 1.56 -15.74 -34.51
N PRO A 492 0.68 -15.89 -35.52
CA PRO A 492 -0.33 -16.93 -35.50
C PRO A 492 0.26 -18.34 -35.36
N GLY A 493 -0.44 -19.22 -34.66
CA GLY A 493 -0.16 -20.66 -34.59
C GLY A 493 -0.82 -21.45 -35.72
N GLU A 494 -0.92 -22.77 -35.54
CA GLU A 494 -1.65 -23.64 -36.49
C GLU A 494 -3.16 -23.48 -36.34
N ASP A 495 -3.66 -23.35 -35.10
CA ASP A 495 -5.04 -22.96 -34.83
C ASP A 495 -5.18 -21.43 -34.93
N PRO A 496 -6.20 -20.88 -35.62
CA PRO A 496 -6.39 -19.43 -35.71
C PRO A 496 -6.54 -18.71 -34.35
N ARG A 497 -6.88 -19.44 -33.29
CA ARG A 497 -7.02 -18.93 -31.91
C ARG A 497 -5.74 -19.06 -31.09
N GLU A 498 -4.72 -19.70 -31.65
CA GLU A 498 -3.42 -19.93 -31.05
C GLU A 498 -2.44 -18.82 -31.46
N THR A 499 -1.60 -18.41 -30.52
CA THR A 499 -0.51 -17.46 -30.77
C THR A 499 0.81 -18.10 -30.36
N ILE A 500 1.85 -17.89 -31.15
CA ILE A 500 3.23 -18.25 -30.78
C ILE A 500 3.90 -16.99 -30.26
N VAL A 501 4.30 -17.02 -28.99
CA VAL A 501 5.08 -15.95 -28.33
C VAL A 501 6.57 -16.25 -28.46
N PHE A 502 7.38 -15.25 -28.78
CA PHE A 502 8.84 -15.40 -28.91
C PHE A 502 9.57 -14.10 -28.60
N ASP A 503 10.90 -14.14 -28.52
CA ASP A 503 11.75 -12.94 -28.42
C ASP A 503 12.20 -12.49 -29.81
N ARG A 504 11.92 -11.23 -30.15
CA ARG A 504 12.43 -10.58 -31.35
C ARG A 504 13.91 -10.22 -31.18
N PRO A 505 14.71 -10.24 -32.26
CA PRO A 505 16.11 -9.82 -32.20
C PRO A 505 16.25 -8.30 -31.93
N ASP A 506 15.27 -7.51 -32.38
CA ASP A 506 15.21 -6.05 -32.25
C ASP A 506 13.94 -5.57 -31.51
N GLY A 507 13.99 -4.31 -31.08
CA GLY A 507 12.90 -3.64 -30.36
C GLY A 507 13.46 -2.82 -29.18
N GLU A 508 13.24 -1.51 -29.21
CA GLU A 508 13.70 -0.58 -28.18
C GLU A 508 12.58 0.38 -27.76
N VAL A 509 12.61 0.78 -26.49
CA VAL A 509 11.74 1.82 -25.95
C VAL A 509 12.49 3.14 -25.99
N LYS A 510 11.83 4.20 -26.48
CA LYS A 510 12.38 5.55 -26.49
C LYS A 510 11.73 6.40 -25.40
N HIS A 511 12.52 7.26 -24.77
CA HIS A 511 12.00 8.28 -23.88
C HIS A 511 11.14 9.27 -24.69
N PRO A 512 9.91 9.59 -24.24
CA PRO A 512 9.02 10.50 -24.98
C PRO A 512 9.57 11.93 -25.03
N VAL A 513 10.34 12.33 -24.01
CA VAL A 513 11.10 13.59 -24.02
C VAL A 513 12.51 13.33 -24.58
N GLY A 514 12.86 13.97 -25.69
CA GLY A 514 14.20 13.89 -26.30
C GLY A 514 14.51 12.63 -27.10
N GLY A 515 13.65 11.59 -27.11
CA GLY A 515 13.74 10.47 -28.05
C GLY A 515 14.89 9.47 -27.82
N ARG A 516 15.64 9.60 -26.72
CA ARG A 516 16.75 8.68 -26.38
C ARG A 516 16.26 7.24 -26.19
N VAL A 517 17.07 6.26 -26.56
CA VAL A 517 16.80 4.85 -26.28
C VAL A 517 16.97 4.60 -24.78
N MET A 518 16.01 3.90 -24.17
CA MET A 518 16.00 3.55 -22.76
C MET A 518 16.45 2.09 -22.60
N ALA A 519 17.66 1.89 -22.09
CA ALA A 519 18.18 0.55 -21.82
C ALA A 519 17.36 -0.14 -20.71
N PRO A 520 17.14 -1.48 -20.78
CA PRO A 520 16.44 -2.21 -19.72
C PRO A 520 17.09 -2.00 -18.36
N LYS A 521 16.32 -1.63 -17.34
CA LYS A 521 16.80 -1.42 -15.96
C LYS A 521 15.76 -1.89 -14.96
N PHE A 522 16.19 -2.58 -13.90
CA PHE A 522 15.29 -3.01 -12.83
C PHE A 522 14.71 -1.81 -12.08
N LEU A 523 13.42 -1.88 -11.70
CA LEU A 523 12.80 -0.83 -10.89
C LEU A 523 13.47 -0.73 -9.52
N GLY A 524 14.09 0.42 -9.25
CA GLY A 524 14.83 0.65 -8.01
C GLY A 524 16.11 -0.19 -7.88
N GLY A 525 16.55 -0.83 -8.97
CA GLY A 525 17.74 -1.68 -9.01
C GLY A 525 18.76 -1.26 -10.05
N ALA A 526 19.78 -2.09 -10.24
CA ALA A 526 20.82 -1.88 -11.23
C ALA A 526 20.32 -2.14 -12.66
N GLN A 527 21.08 -1.65 -13.65
CA GLN A 527 20.95 -2.10 -15.03
C GLN A 527 21.60 -3.50 -15.15
N PRO A 528 20.87 -4.53 -15.62
CA PRO A 528 21.44 -5.86 -15.73
C PRO A 528 22.46 -5.96 -16.87
N VAL A 529 23.46 -6.82 -16.67
CA VAL A 529 24.26 -7.39 -17.76
C VAL A 529 23.49 -8.58 -18.31
N ILE A 530 23.00 -8.48 -19.55
CA ILE A 530 22.26 -9.55 -20.23
C ILE A 530 23.27 -10.35 -21.05
N ALA A 531 23.43 -11.64 -20.73
CA ALA A 531 24.41 -12.49 -21.40
C ALA A 531 24.06 -12.74 -22.87
N GLU A 532 25.06 -13.11 -23.68
CA GLU A 532 24.81 -13.52 -25.06
C GLU A 532 23.87 -14.74 -25.10
N GLY A 533 22.79 -14.66 -25.88
CA GLY A 533 21.75 -15.69 -25.96
C GLY A 533 20.70 -15.64 -24.84
N GLU A 534 20.86 -14.79 -23.82
CA GLU A 534 19.85 -14.58 -22.77
C GLU A 534 18.79 -13.57 -23.23
N SER A 535 17.50 -13.88 -23.02
CA SER A 535 16.44 -12.92 -23.32
C SER A 535 16.33 -11.84 -22.24
N ARG A 536 15.80 -10.67 -22.61
CA ARG A 536 15.47 -9.61 -21.62
C ARG A 536 14.50 -10.12 -20.57
N ARG A 537 13.58 -11.01 -20.95
CA ARG A 537 12.59 -11.60 -20.04
C ARG A 537 13.24 -12.54 -19.03
N ASP A 538 14.26 -13.31 -19.43
CA ASP A 538 15.00 -14.19 -18.51
C ASP A 538 15.73 -13.38 -17.44
N ALA A 539 16.43 -12.30 -17.84
CA ALA A 539 17.10 -11.40 -16.91
C ALA A 539 16.11 -10.77 -15.91
N LEU A 540 14.93 -10.36 -16.40
CA LEU A 540 13.86 -9.83 -15.54
C LEU A 540 13.30 -10.88 -14.57
N ALA A 541 13.00 -12.08 -15.08
CA ALA A 541 12.42 -13.18 -14.30
C ALA A 541 13.37 -13.64 -13.19
N LYS A 542 14.68 -13.71 -13.49
CA LYS A 542 15.71 -14.02 -12.50
C LYS A 542 15.71 -13.02 -11.36
N TRP A 543 15.63 -11.73 -11.66
CA TRP A 543 15.63 -10.67 -10.65
C TRP A 543 14.32 -10.58 -9.85
N ILE A 544 13.15 -10.50 -10.49
CA ILE A 544 11.85 -10.32 -9.79
C ILE A 544 11.66 -11.39 -8.73
N ALA A 545 11.87 -12.65 -9.10
CA ALA A 545 11.66 -13.81 -8.26
C ALA A 545 12.95 -14.22 -7.53
N SER A 546 13.67 -13.25 -6.94
CA SER A 546 14.91 -13.50 -6.18
C SER A 546 14.95 -12.78 -4.83
N PRO A 547 15.83 -13.20 -3.91
CA PRO A 547 16.09 -12.50 -2.66
C PRO A 547 16.62 -11.06 -2.84
N GLU A 548 17.19 -10.74 -4.01
CA GLU A 548 17.74 -9.41 -4.31
C GLU A 548 16.65 -8.38 -4.64
N ASN A 549 15.45 -8.84 -5.00
CA ASN A 549 14.31 -7.96 -5.20
C ASN A 549 13.62 -7.67 -3.86
N PRO A 550 13.67 -6.43 -3.34
CA PRO A 550 13.13 -6.09 -2.02
C PRO A 550 11.60 -6.00 -1.99
N PHE A 551 10.92 -6.15 -3.13
CA PHE A 551 9.50 -5.91 -3.29
C PHE A 551 8.70 -7.20 -3.41
N PHE A 552 9.20 -8.19 -4.15
CA PHE A 552 8.45 -9.39 -4.52
C PHE A 552 7.90 -10.17 -3.32
N ALA A 553 8.78 -10.57 -2.40
CA ALA A 553 8.38 -11.35 -1.22
C ALA A 553 7.42 -10.57 -0.31
N ARG A 554 7.70 -9.27 -0.10
CA ARG A 554 6.87 -8.38 0.73
C ARG A 554 5.50 -8.15 0.12
N ASN A 555 5.42 -7.89 -1.18
CA ASN A 555 4.16 -7.68 -1.90
C ASN A 555 3.28 -8.92 -1.84
N LEU A 556 3.82 -10.10 -2.17
CA LEU A 556 3.06 -11.34 -2.06
C LEU A 556 2.65 -11.63 -0.61
N ALA A 557 3.51 -11.39 0.37
CA ALA A 557 3.14 -11.54 1.77
C ALA A 557 2.02 -10.57 2.19
N ASN A 558 2.04 -9.33 1.71
CA ASN A 558 0.98 -8.35 1.97
C ASN A 558 -0.37 -8.75 1.34
N LEU A 559 -0.34 -9.29 0.12
CA LEU A 559 -1.51 -9.85 -0.56
C LEU A 559 -2.11 -11.03 0.22
N VAL A 560 -1.25 -11.91 0.73
CA VAL A 560 -1.67 -13.06 1.54
C VAL A 560 -2.24 -12.59 2.88
N TRP A 561 -1.55 -11.69 3.57
CA TRP A 561 -2.00 -11.07 4.80
C TRP A 561 -3.40 -10.45 4.67
N ALA A 562 -3.60 -9.63 3.63
CA ALA A 562 -4.88 -8.97 3.40
C ALA A 562 -6.03 -9.94 3.17
N HIS A 563 -5.77 -11.12 2.60
CA HIS A 563 -6.81 -12.13 2.46
C HIS A 563 -7.34 -12.61 3.81
N PHE A 564 -6.46 -12.89 4.77
CA PHE A 564 -6.82 -13.48 6.06
C PHE A 564 -7.21 -12.44 7.11
N LEU A 565 -6.65 -11.24 7.06
CA LEU A 565 -6.91 -10.18 8.04
C LEU A 565 -7.87 -9.11 7.50
N GLY A 566 -8.20 -9.15 6.20
CA GLY A 566 -9.17 -8.25 5.55
C GLY A 566 -8.58 -6.95 5.03
N LYS A 567 -7.40 -6.55 5.51
CA LYS A 567 -6.68 -5.34 5.11
C LYS A 567 -5.19 -5.63 5.03
N GLY A 568 -4.51 -5.04 4.05
CA GLY A 568 -3.06 -5.17 3.94
C GLY A 568 -2.33 -4.39 5.03
N ILE A 569 -1.10 -4.80 5.34
CA ILE A 569 -0.16 -3.98 6.14
C ILE A 569 0.15 -2.69 5.37
N ILE A 570 0.23 -2.79 4.03
CA ILE A 570 0.04 -1.68 3.11
C ILE A 570 -1.33 -1.86 2.46
N ASP A 571 -2.16 -0.83 2.50
CA ASP A 571 -3.51 -0.86 1.94
C ASP A 571 -3.76 0.40 1.09
N PRO A 572 -4.23 0.29 -0.17
CA PRO A 572 -4.42 -0.94 -0.93
C PRO A 572 -3.15 -1.76 -1.13
N VAL A 573 -3.30 -3.09 -1.22
CA VAL A 573 -2.19 -4.06 -1.27
C VAL A 573 -1.22 -3.89 -2.42
N ASP A 574 -1.70 -3.31 -3.52
CA ASP A 574 -1.01 -3.09 -4.78
C ASP A 574 -0.62 -1.61 -4.97
N ASP A 575 -0.50 -0.85 -3.89
CA ASP A 575 -0.22 0.58 -3.88
C ASP A 575 0.91 0.95 -2.90
N VAL A 576 2.03 0.26 -3.05
CA VAL A 576 3.27 0.45 -2.30
C VAL A 576 3.99 1.68 -2.83
N ARG A 577 3.97 2.76 -2.03
CA ARG A 577 4.64 4.03 -2.34
C ARG A 577 5.16 4.68 -1.07
N VAL A 578 6.11 5.60 -1.20
CA VAL A 578 6.65 6.36 -0.05
C VAL A 578 5.54 7.06 0.76
N SER A 579 4.49 7.52 0.08
CA SER A 579 3.34 8.20 0.72
C SER A 579 2.24 7.28 1.26
N ASN A 580 2.40 5.96 1.09
CA ASN A 580 1.55 4.93 1.66
C ASN A 580 2.42 3.83 2.28
N PRO A 581 3.16 4.16 3.36
CA PRO A 581 4.03 3.19 4.00
C PRO A 581 3.22 2.12 4.75
N ALA A 582 3.89 1.01 5.07
CA ALA A 582 3.34 -0.06 5.88
C ALA A 582 2.91 0.47 7.27
N SER A 583 1.77 0.02 7.78
CA SER A 583 1.34 0.31 9.16
C SER A 583 2.27 -0.35 10.18
N ASN A 584 2.85 -1.49 9.81
CA ASN A 584 3.86 -2.22 10.56
C ASN A 584 5.01 -2.66 9.63
N PRO A 585 5.98 -1.78 9.33
CA PRO A 585 7.10 -2.09 8.46
C PRO A 585 7.91 -3.30 8.93
N GLU A 586 8.12 -3.44 10.25
CA GLU A 586 8.86 -4.54 10.84
C GLU A 586 8.16 -5.90 10.62
N LEU A 587 6.83 -5.95 10.72
CA LEU A 587 6.06 -7.14 10.40
C LEU A 587 6.16 -7.51 8.90
N LEU A 588 6.00 -6.53 8.02
CA LEU A 588 6.07 -6.77 6.57
C LEU A 588 7.46 -7.25 6.14
N GLU A 589 8.50 -6.69 6.75
CA GLU A 589 9.89 -7.16 6.59
C GLU A 589 10.05 -8.61 7.01
N ALA A 590 9.56 -8.95 8.21
CA ALA A 590 9.67 -10.30 8.76
C ALA A 590 8.92 -11.33 7.93
N LEU A 591 7.70 -11.01 7.46
CA LEU A 591 6.95 -11.88 6.55
C LEU A 591 7.68 -12.08 5.22
N GLY A 592 8.23 -11.02 4.63
CA GLY A 592 9.01 -11.10 3.39
C GLY A 592 10.27 -11.95 3.56
N ALA A 593 11.03 -11.73 4.63
CA ALA A 593 12.23 -12.48 4.94
C ALA A 593 11.93 -13.97 5.17
N LYS A 594 10.87 -14.28 5.94
CA LYS A 594 10.42 -15.66 6.15
C LYS A 594 9.97 -16.32 4.86
N PHE A 595 9.26 -15.60 4.01
CA PHE A 595 8.83 -16.17 2.74
C PHE A 595 10.01 -16.52 1.83
N THR A 596 11.05 -15.68 1.80
CA THR A 596 12.32 -15.98 1.12
C THR A 596 13.06 -17.16 1.76
N GLU A 597 13.13 -17.23 3.10
CA GLU A 597 13.75 -18.36 3.85
C GLU A 597 13.05 -19.69 3.50
N TYR A 598 11.73 -19.67 3.36
CA TYR A 598 10.93 -20.83 2.97
C TYR A 598 11.08 -21.20 1.48
N ARG A 599 11.96 -20.51 0.74
CA ARG A 599 12.09 -20.63 -0.71
C ARG A 599 10.74 -20.46 -1.39
N TYR A 600 9.98 -19.46 -0.95
CA TYR A 600 8.69 -19.09 -1.53
C TYR A 600 7.63 -20.21 -1.47
N ASP A 601 7.72 -21.10 -0.47
CA ASP A 601 6.66 -22.06 -0.13
C ASP A 601 5.42 -21.33 0.39
N PHE A 602 4.41 -21.30 -0.47
CA PHE A 602 3.20 -20.54 -0.27
C PHE A 602 2.37 -21.06 0.92
N ARG A 603 2.29 -22.38 1.12
CA ARG A 603 1.51 -22.99 2.20
C ARG A 603 2.11 -22.68 3.56
N LYS A 604 3.45 -22.65 3.68
CA LYS A 604 4.13 -22.28 4.93
C LYS A 604 3.83 -20.85 5.37
N LEU A 605 3.85 -19.90 4.44
CA LEU A 605 3.50 -18.50 4.75
C LEU A 605 2.04 -18.39 5.23
N VAL A 606 1.10 -19.06 4.55
CA VAL A 606 -0.31 -19.08 4.97
C VAL A 606 -0.44 -19.70 6.36
N ARG A 607 0.26 -20.83 6.61
CA ARG A 607 0.24 -21.51 7.90
C ARG A 607 0.66 -20.59 9.04
N ASP A 608 1.75 -19.84 8.88
CA ASP A 608 2.23 -18.89 9.89
C ASP A 608 1.19 -17.82 10.19
N ILE A 609 0.54 -17.27 9.17
CA ILE A 609 -0.50 -16.25 9.33
C ILE A 609 -1.70 -16.83 10.07
N CYS A 610 -2.25 -17.97 9.65
CA CYS A 610 -3.42 -18.57 10.30
C CYS A 610 -3.12 -19.07 11.73
N ALA A 611 -1.87 -19.47 12.02
CA ALA A 611 -1.47 -19.90 13.35
C ALA A 611 -1.19 -18.72 14.30
N SER A 612 -0.99 -17.51 13.79
CA SER A 612 -0.77 -16.33 14.62
C SER A 612 -1.97 -16.01 15.52
N ARG A 613 -1.72 -15.42 16.68
CA ARG A 613 -2.80 -14.87 17.52
C ARG A 613 -3.49 -13.71 16.85
N ALA A 614 -2.76 -12.90 16.08
CA ALA A 614 -3.34 -11.81 15.28
C ALA A 614 -4.51 -12.29 14.40
N TYR A 615 -4.37 -13.42 13.71
CA TYR A 615 -5.46 -14.04 12.95
C TYR A 615 -6.59 -14.58 13.82
N GLN A 616 -6.27 -14.99 15.05
CA GLN A 616 -7.23 -15.60 15.98
C GLN A 616 -7.91 -14.59 16.91
N LEU A 617 -7.66 -13.28 16.77
CA LEU A 617 -8.32 -12.28 17.60
C LEU A 617 -9.83 -12.24 17.34
N SER A 618 -10.60 -11.96 18.40
CA SER A 618 -12.02 -11.68 18.35
C SER A 618 -12.29 -10.36 17.61
N THR A 619 -13.43 -10.27 16.92
CA THR A 619 -13.92 -9.02 16.32
C THR A 619 -14.46 -8.03 17.34
N ARG A 620 -14.68 -8.49 18.58
CA ARG A 620 -15.11 -7.62 19.67
C ARG A 620 -13.94 -6.76 20.11
N ALA A 621 -13.96 -5.50 19.73
CA ALA A 621 -13.02 -4.51 20.21
C ALA A 621 -13.21 -4.25 21.73
N ASN A 622 -12.10 -3.98 22.41
CA ASN A 622 -12.06 -3.37 23.73
C ASN A 622 -11.99 -1.84 23.62
N GLU A 623 -12.10 -1.13 24.75
CA GLU A 623 -12.07 0.34 24.76
C GLU A 623 -10.81 0.92 24.12
N SER A 624 -9.66 0.27 24.36
CA SER A 624 -8.37 0.73 23.86
C SER A 624 -8.14 0.42 22.38
N ASN A 625 -9.00 -0.33 21.69
CA ASN A 625 -8.82 -0.60 20.25
C ASN A 625 -10.10 -0.39 19.43
N ALA A 626 -11.15 0.21 20.00
CA ALA A 626 -12.44 0.45 19.35
C ALA A 626 -12.37 1.22 18.02
N MET A 627 -11.33 2.05 17.84
CA MET A 627 -11.11 2.84 16.64
C MET A 627 -9.94 2.33 15.78
N ASP A 628 -9.37 1.16 16.11
CA ASP A 628 -8.31 0.58 15.29
C ASP A 628 -8.90 -0.01 14.00
N ASP A 629 -8.37 0.41 12.86
CA ASP A 629 -8.78 -0.08 11.55
C ASP A 629 -7.58 -0.54 10.70
N ARG A 630 -6.36 -0.55 11.26
CA ARG A 630 -5.12 -0.70 10.47
C ARG A 630 -3.97 -1.40 11.20
N ASN A 631 -4.03 -1.54 12.53
CA ASN A 631 -2.94 -2.09 13.34
C ASN A 631 -3.18 -3.53 13.81
N PHE A 632 -4.31 -4.12 13.43
CA PHE A 632 -4.64 -5.53 13.69
C PHE A 632 -4.77 -5.83 15.19
N ALA A 633 -5.32 -4.87 15.96
CA ALA A 633 -5.57 -5.02 17.39
C ALA A 633 -6.77 -5.94 17.71
N HIS A 634 -7.59 -6.25 16.71
CA HIS A 634 -8.73 -7.16 16.80
C HIS A 634 -9.01 -7.82 15.45
N GLY A 635 -9.84 -8.86 15.43
CA GLY A 635 -10.30 -9.49 14.19
C GLY A 635 -11.18 -8.55 13.37
N SER A 636 -11.14 -8.68 12.04
CA SER A 636 -11.95 -7.86 11.13
C SER A 636 -13.20 -8.62 10.66
N ILE A 637 -14.34 -7.93 10.68
CA ILE A 637 -15.58 -8.43 10.05
C ILE A 637 -15.47 -8.21 8.54
N ARG A 638 -15.50 -9.30 7.77
CA ARG A 638 -15.21 -9.30 6.32
C ARG A 638 -16.39 -9.89 5.56
N ARG A 639 -16.91 -9.17 4.56
CA ARG A 639 -17.97 -9.73 3.71
C ARG A 639 -17.43 -10.91 2.92
N LEU A 640 -18.19 -12.01 2.85
CA LEU A 640 -17.85 -13.12 1.97
C LEU A 640 -17.86 -12.66 0.51
N ARG A 641 -16.84 -13.08 -0.25
CA ARG A 641 -16.76 -12.82 -1.70
C ARG A 641 -17.93 -13.48 -2.42
N ALA A 642 -18.30 -12.96 -3.58
CA ALA A 642 -19.47 -13.43 -4.33
C ALA A 642 -19.44 -14.94 -4.60
N GLU A 643 -18.27 -15.46 -4.98
CA GLU A 643 -18.03 -16.86 -5.29
C GLU A 643 -18.21 -17.73 -4.04
N VAL A 644 -17.50 -17.38 -2.96
CA VAL A 644 -17.57 -18.09 -1.68
C VAL A 644 -18.98 -18.05 -1.13
N LEU A 645 -19.66 -16.90 -1.17
CA LEU A 645 -21.04 -16.77 -0.69
C LEU A 645 -22.02 -17.67 -1.46
N LEU A 646 -21.92 -17.70 -2.80
CA LEU A 646 -22.76 -18.58 -3.61
C LEU A 646 -22.47 -20.06 -3.31
N ASP A 647 -21.20 -20.40 -3.14
CA ASP A 647 -20.76 -21.76 -2.85
C ASP A 647 -21.22 -22.23 -1.47
N VAL A 648 -21.11 -21.41 -0.42
CA VAL A 648 -21.60 -21.80 0.91
C VAL A 648 -23.12 -21.87 0.97
N ILE A 649 -23.86 -20.99 0.28
CA ILE A 649 -25.34 -21.13 0.14
C ILE A 649 -25.67 -22.47 -0.53
N THR A 650 -24.93 -22.82 -1.57
CA THR A 650 -25.12 -24.08 -2.31
C THR A 650 -24.80 -25.30 -1.44
N GLN A 651 -23.73 -25.21 -0.65
CA GLN A 651 -23.30 -26.24 0.28
C GLN A 651 -24.37 -26.48 1.35
N VAL A 652 -24.81 -25.44 2.07
CA VAL A 652 -25.75 -25.63 3.19
C VAL A 652 -27.13 -26.06 2.71
N THR A 653 -27.53 -25.70 1.50
CA THR A 653 -28.80 -26.14 0.91
C THR A 653 -28.72 -27.51 0.24
N ASP A 654 -27.56 -28.19 0.21
CA ASP A 654 -27.34 -29.46 -0.52
C ASP A 654 -27.77 -29.38 -2.01
N THR A 655 -27.59 -28.21 -2.63
CA THR A 655 -27.92 -27.99 -4.05
C THR A 655 -26.67 -28.07 -4.95
N LYS A 656 -26.84 -27.95 -6.27
CA LYS A 656 -25.73 -27.99 -7.24
C LYS A 656 -25.79 -26.76 -8.14
N ASN A 657 -24.64 -26.10 -8.32
CA ASN A 657 -24.50 -25.04 -9.30
C ASN A 657 -24.24 -25.60 -10.70
N LYS A 658 -24.53 -24.78 -11.72
CA LYS A 658 -24.12 -25.04 -13.10
C LYS A 658 -23.59 -23.75 -13.69
N PHE A 659 -22.35 -23.80 -14.15
CA PHE A 659 -21.69 -22.70 -14.84
C PHE A 659 -21.34 -23.11 -16.27
N GLN A 660 -21.19 -22.11 -17.14
CA GLN A 660 -20.75 -22.33 -18.52
C GLN A 660 -19.39 -23.03 -18.53
N GLY A 661 -19.27 -24.11 -19.31
CA GLY A 661 -18.02 -24.87 -19.45
C GLY A 661 -17.64 -25.77 -18.28
N LEU A 662 -18.38 -25.74 -17.16
CA LEU A 662 -18.09 -26.57 -15.97
C LEU A 662 -19.17 -27.64 -15.75
N PRO A 663 -18.85 -28.80 -15.15
CA PRO A 663 -19.83 -29.83 -14.82
C PRO A 663 -20.86 -29.35 -13.80
N LYS A 664 -22.03 -30.02 -13.74
CA LYS A 664 -23.04 -29.75 -12.70
C LYS A 664 -22.47 -30.11 -11.33
N GLY A 665 -22.55 -29.18 -10.38
CA GLY A 665 -21.94 -29.31 -9.05
C GLY A 665 -20.59 -28.62 -8.90
N ALA A 666 -20.04 -28.01 -9.97
CA ALA A 666 -18.84 -27.18 -9.85
C ALA A 666 -19.07 -25.96 -8.95
N ARG A 667 -18.01 -25.53 -8.27
CA ARG A 667 -18.01 -24.33 -7.42
C ARG A 667 -17.79 -23.06 -8.23
N ALA A 668 -18.28 -21.94 -7.73
CA ALA A 668 -18.08 -20.63 -8.34
C ALA A 668 -16.60 -20.21 -8.32
N VAL A 669 -15.85 -20.62 -7.28
CA VAL A 669 -14.39 -20.40 -7.22
C VAL A 669 -13.62 -21.11 -8.33
N GLU A 670 -14.19 -22.16 -8.95
CA GLU A 670 -13.57 -22.92 -10.04
C GLU A 670 -13.79 -22.29 -11.43
N ILE A 671 -14.47 -21.13 -11.52
CA ILE A 671 -14.73 -20.47 -12.81
C ILE A 671 -13.43 -19.93 -13.41
N ALA A 672 -13.03 -20.55 -14.52
CA ALA A 672 -11.80 -20.23 -15.23
C ALA A 672 -11.82 -18.87 -15.95
N ASP A 673 -12.94 -18.47 -16.53
CA ASP A 673 -13.05 -17.24 -17.33
C ASP A 673 -13.79 -16.12 -16.57
N GLY A 674 -13.17 -14.94 -16.50
CA GLY A 674 -13.78 -13.73 -15.94
C GLY A 674 -15.10 -13.31 -16.61
N ASN A 675 -15.32 -13.67 -17.89
CA ASN A 675 -16.53 -13.31 -18.64
C ASN A 675 -17.75 -14.18 -18.37
N VAL A 676 -17.65 -15.27 -17.60
CA VAL A 676 -18.81 -16.11 -17.30
C VAL A 676 -19.88 -15.29 -16.58
N ASN A 677 -21.02 -15.12 -17.25
CA ASN A 677 -22.12 -14.30 -16.77
C ASN A 677 -22.99 -15.07 -15.77
N ASN A 678 -23.14 -14.54 -14.56
CA ASN A 678 -24.06 -15.04 -13.55
C ASN A 678 -24.61 -13.85 -12.75
N TYR A 679 -25.94 -13.76 -12.66
CA TYR A 679 -26.61 -12.61 -12.03
C TYR A 679 -26.19 -12.42 -10.56
N PHE A 680 -26.10 -13.51 -9.79
CA PHE A 680 -25.66 -13.45 -8.40
C PHE A 680 -24.23 -12.93 -8.32
N LEU A 681 -23.29 -13.55 -9.05
CA LEU A 681 -21.88 -13.18 -8.97
C LEU A 681 -21.65 -11.70 -9.33
N ARG A 682 -22.34 -11.20 -10.37
CA ARG A 682 -22.28 -9.79 -10.78
C ARG A 682 -22.84 -8.87 -9.70
N THR A 683 -24.02 -9.17 -9.16
CA THR A 683 -24.67 -8.35 -8.10
C THR A 683 -23.81 -8.28 -6.84
N PHE A 684 -23.11 -9.36 -6.51
CA PHE A 684 -22.23 -9.47 -5.34
C PHE A 684 -20.79 -9.03 -5.59
N GLY A 685 -20.49 -8.39 -6.73
CA GLY A 685 -19.22 -7.69 -6.96
C GLY A 685 -18.04 -8.57 -7.35
N ARG A 686 -18.28 -9.74 -7.99
CA ARG A 686 -17.23 -10.55 -8.62
C ARG A 686 -16.44 -9.72 -9.64
N ALA A 687 -15.13 -9.89 -9.67
CA ALA A 687 -14.28 -9.25 -10.67
C ALA A 687 -14.55 -9.83 -12.07
N THR A 688 -14.58 -8.95 -13.07
CA THR A 688 -14.58 -9.34 -14.50
C THR A 688 -13.19 -9.77 -14.97
N ARG A 689 -12.17 -9.56 -14.14
CA ARG A 689 -10.74 -9.70 -14.45
C ARG A 689 -10.33 -8.71 -15.57
N GLY A 690 -10.98 -7.56 -15.53
CA GLY A 690 -10.86 -6.38 -16.36
C GLY A 690 -9.47 -5.78 -16.32
N THR A 691 -8.94 -5.72 -15.10
CA THR A 691 -7.76 -4.99 -14.67
C THR A 691 -6.99 -5.85 -13.65
N VAL A 692 -5.75 -5.46 -13.34
CA VAL A 692 -4.99 -6.07 -12.24
C VAL A 692 -5.29 -5.42 -10.88
N CYS A 693 -6.21 -4.45 -10.81
CA CYS A 693 -6.44 -3.67 -9.59
C CYS A 693 -7.04 -4.55 -8.50
N SER A 694 -6.49 -4.45 -7.29
CA SER A 694 -7.11 -5.03 -6.08
C SER A 694 -8.56 -4.54 -5.87
N CYS A 695 -8.87 -3.34 -6.36
CA CYS A 695 -10.15 -2.66 -6.26
C CYS A 695 -11.26 -3.18 -7.20
N GLU A 696 -10.97 -4.09 -8.14
CA GLU A 696 -11.99 -4.58 -9.07
C GLU A 696 -13.07 -5.42 -8.37
N VAL A 697 -12.67 -6.13 -7.31
CA VAL A 697 -13.58 -6.90 -6.47
C VAL A 697 -14.27 -5.96 -5.49
N ARG A 698 -15.58 -5.85 -5.58
CA ARG A 698 -16.36 -4.93 -4.73
C ARG A 698 -16.91 -5.67 -3.55
N THR A 699 -16.56 -5.23 -2.34
CA THR A 699 -17.04 -5.85 -1.10
C THR A 699 -17.94 -4.95 -0.28
N GLU A 700 -18.17 -3.73 -0.73
CA GLU A 700 -19.09 -2.79 -0.12
C GLU A 700 -20.54 -3.28 -0.21
N PRO A 701 -21.30 -3.22 0.88
CA PRO A 701 -22.71 -3.60 0.86
C PRO A 701 -23.52 -2.62 0.02
N ASN A 702 -24.52 -3.13 -0.71
CA ASN A 702 -25.49 -2.29 -1.42
C ASN A 702 -26.93 -2.83 -1.30
N LEU A 703 -27.91 -1.97 -1.60
CA LEU A 703 -29.34 -2.31 -1.49
C LEU A 703 -29.75 -3.48 -2.39
N SER A 704 -29.20 -3.54 -3.61
CA SER A 704 -29.52 -4.61 -4.57
C SER A 704 -29.08 -6.00 -4.07
N GLN A 705 -27.96 -6.10 -3.37
CA GLN A 705 -27.50 -7.34 -2.74
C GLN A 705 -28.46 -7.80 -1.65
N ALA A 706 -28.90 -6.89 -0.77
CA ALA A 706 -29.85 -7.20 0.29
C ALA A 706 -31.20 -7.66 -0.28
N LEU A 707 -31.75 -6.92 -1.26
CA LEU A 707 -32.99 -7.30 -1.94
C LEU A 707 -32.88 -8.65 -2.66
N HIS A 708 -31.70 -8.98 -3.22
CA HIS A 708 -31.48 -10.26 -3.89
C HIS A 708 -31.46 -11.45 -2.92
N LEU A 709 -30.89 -11.31 -1.71
CA LEU A 709 -30.93 -12.41 -0.73
C LEU A 709 -32.32 -12.61 -0.14
N LEU A 710 -33.06 -11.51 0.06
CA LEU A 710 -34.40 -11.55 0.65
C LEU A 710 -35.44 -12.09 -0.34
N ASN A 711 -35.46 -11.53 -1.55
CA ASN A 711 -36.54 -11.75 -2.52
C ASN A 711 -36.08 -12.52 -3.77
N GLY A 712 -34.78 -12.71 -3.95
CA GLY A 712 -34.24 -13.36 -5.14
C GLY A 712 -34.36 -14.88 -5.05
N ALA A 713 -34.44 -15.49 -6.23
CA ALA A 713 -34.48 -16.94 -6.43
C ALA A 713 -33.36 -17.71 -5.71
N THR A 714 -32.20 -17.09 -5.47
CA THR A 714 -31.01 -17.82 -4.99
C THR A 714 -31.19 -18.48 -3.63
N THR A 715 -31.85 -17.85 -2.66
CA THR A 715 -32.02 -18.43 -1.32
C THR A 715 -33.25 -19.34 -1.27
N GLN A 716 -34.43 -18.80 -1.63
CA GLN A 716 -35.71 -19.52 -1.54
C GLN A 716 -35.74 -20.77 -2.44
N GLU A 717 -35.35 -20.65 -3.72
CA GLU A 717 -35.37 -21.82 -4.62
C GLU A 717 -34.35 -22.87 -4.20
N LYS A 718 -33.19 -22.48 -3.67
CA LYS A 718 -32.19 -23.45 -3.21
C LYS A 718 -32.66 -24.20 -1.97
N ILE A 719 -33.33 -23.55 -1.03
CA ILE A 719 -33.94 -24.23 0.11
C ILE A 719 -34.98 -25.24 -0.39
N ALA A 720 -35.86 -24.81 -1.29
CA ALA A 720 -36.91 -25.67 -1.86
C ALA A 720 -36.34 -26.87 -2.63
N GLN A 721 -35.31 -26.67 -3.46
CA GLN A 721 -34.65 -27.73 -4.23
C GLN A 721 -33.84 -28.69 -3.36
N GLY A 722 -33.24 -28.17 -2.28
CA GLY A 722 -32.40 -28.93 -1.37
C GLY A 722 -33.16 -29.93 -0.51
N GLU A 723 -34.41 -29.57 -0.15
CA GLU A 723 -35.30 -30.35 0.72
C GLU A 723 -34.67 -30.76 2.07
N VAL A 724 -33.69 -29.99 2.57
CA VAL A 724 -32.91 -30.33 3.78
C VAL A 724 -33.82 -30.55 4.99
N VAL A 725 -34.71 -29.59 5.27
CA VAL A 725 -35.68 -29.66 6.38
C VAL A 725 -36.61 -30.86 6.23
N LYS A 726 -37.16 -31.06 5.03
CA LYS A 726 -38.07 -32.17 4.72
C LYS A 726 -37.40 -33.53 4.93
N ARG A 727 -36.14 -33.69 4.52
CA ARG A 727 -35.37 -34.92 4.79
C ARG A 727 -35.17 -35.15 6.28
N GLN A 728 -34.74 -34.13 7.03
CA GLN A 728 -34.52 -34.27 8.47
C GLN A 728 -35.78 -34.64 9.25
N ILE A 729 -36.93 -34.06 8.89
CA ILE A 729 -38.23 -34.42 9.48
C ILE A 729 -38.60 -35.87 9.12
N LYS A 730 -38.39 -36.26 7.86
CA LYS A 730 -38.63 -37.65 7.41
C LYS A 730 -37.72 -38.65 8.13
N ASP A 731 -36.51 -38.24 8.49
CA ASP A 731 -35.55 -39.02 9.27
C ASP A 731 -35.88 -39.05 10.79
N GLY A 732 -37.01 -38.46 11.20
CA GLY A 732 -37.52 -38.52 12.57
C GLY A 732 -36.92 -37.49 13.54
N ARG A 733 -36.18 -36.48 13.04
CA ARG A 733 -35.65 -35.41 13.90
C ARG A 733 -36.77 -34.51 14.40
N LYS A 734 -36.70 -34.16 15.69
CA LYS A 734 -37.61 -33.19 16.31
C LYS A 734 -37.32 -31.77 15.79
N PRO A 735 -38.31 -30.86 15.74
CA PRO A 735 -38.11 -29.49 15.26
C PRO A 735 -36.92 -28.77 15.92
N GLU A 736 -36.73 -28.92 17.22
CA GLU A 736 -35.62 -28.30 17.96
C GLU A 736 -34.25 -28.83 17.50
N GLN A 737 -34.17 -30.12 17.16
CA GLN A 737 -32.96 -30.74 16.63
C GLN A 737 -32.68 -30.28 15.19
N VAL A 738 -33.72 -30.03 14.40
CA VAL A 738 -33.58 -29.44 13.06
C VAL A 738 -33.05 -28.01 13.16
N VAL A 739 -33.57 -27.20 14.09
CA VAL A 739 -33.05 -25.85 14.35
C VAL A 739 -31.58 -25.89 14.73
N GLU A 740 -31.19 -26.75 15.67
CA GLU A 740 -29.79 -26.91 16.07
C GLU A 740 -28.90 -27.31 14.89
N ASP A 741 -29.34 -28.27 14.06
CA ASP A 741 -28.61 -28.68 12.86
C ASP A 741 -28.46 -27.53 11.85
N LEU A 742 -29.51 -26.75 11.60
CA LEU A 742 -29.46 -25.60 10.70
C LEU A 742 -28.49 -24.53 11.18
N TYR A 743 -28.46 -24.25 12.48
CA TYR A 743 -27.50 -23.33 13.10
C TYR A 743 -26.07 -23.83 12.93
N VAL A 744 -25.79 -25.09 13.25
CA VAL A 744 -24.45 -25.66 13.10
C VAL A 744 -24.04 -25.69 11.62
N ARG A 745 -24.95 -26.07 10.73
CA ARG A 745 -24.74 -26.13 9.28
C ARG A 745 -24.43 -24.75 8.67
N CYS A 746 -25.09 -23.69 9.11
CA CYS A 746 -24.94 -22.35 8.54
C CYS A 746 -23.86 -21.51 9.24
N LEU A 747 -23.76 -21.63 10.56
CA LEU A 747 -23.00 -20.74 11.44
C LEU A 747 -21.90 -21.46 12.22
N ALA A 748 -21.76 -22.78 12.08
CA ALA A 748 -20.77 -23.59 12.80
C ALA A 748 -20.84 -23.49 14.33
N ARG A 749 -22.00 -23.09 14.87
CA ARG A 749 -22.29 -23.04 16.30
C ARG A 749 -23.72 -23.46 16.58
N LYS A 750 -24.01 -23.81 17.83
CA LYS A 750 -25.39 -24.00 18.31
C LYS A 750 -26.08 -22.64 18.51
N PRO A 751 -27.42 -22.59 18.46
CA PRO A 751 -28.14 -21.40 18.91
C PRO A 751 -27.81 -21.13 20.40
N THR A 752 -27.66 -19.86 20.74
CA THR A 752 -27.55 -19.41 22.13
C THR A 752 -28.86 -19.70 22.88
N ALA A 753 -28.82 -19.74 24.21
CA ALA A 753 -30.01 -19.97 25.02
C ALA A 753 -31.16 -18.96 24.71
N GLU A 754 -30.79 -17.72 24.42
CA GLU A 754 -31.76 -16.67 24.06
C GLU A 754 -32.32 -16.85 22.64
N GLU A 755 -31.50 -17.26 21.67
CA GLU A 755 -31.98 -17.62 20.32
C GLU A 755 -32.90 -18.84 20.38
N SER A 756 -32.51 -19.91 21.08
CA SER A 756 -33.34 -21.11 21.27
C SER A 756 -34.70 -20.79 21.90
N ARG A 757 -34.72 -19.91 22.91
CA ARG A 757 -35.97 -19.47 23.56
C ARG A 757 -36.90 -18.78 22.56
N LYS A 758 -36.39 -17.81 21.81
CA LYS A 758 -37.16 -17.07 20.79
C LYS A 758 -37.64 -17.97 19.66
N LEU A 759 -36.79 -18.88 19.16
CA LEU A 759 -37.14 -19.81 18.09
C LEU A 759 -38.20 -20.81 18.55
N GLY A 760 -38.13 -21.26 19.80
CA GLY A 760 -39.12 -22.15 20.39
C GLY A 760 -40.53 -21.52 20.52
N GLU A 761 -40.66 -20.19 20.49
CA GLU A 761 -41.95 -19.50 20.46
C GLU A 761 -42.62 -19.65 19.07
N PHE A 762 -41.86 -19.64 17.98
CA PHE A 762 -42.38 -19.82 16.61
C PHE A 762 -42.77 -21.27 16.28
N LEU A 763 -42.26 -22.23 17.03
CA LEU A 763 -42.60 -23.65 16.87
C LEU A 763 -43.84 -24.07 17.69
N LYS A 764 -44.41 -23.14 18.48
CA LYS A 764 -45.66 -23.35 19.23
C LYS A 764 -46.87 -22.88 18.40
N ASP A 765 -48.04 -23.46 18.69
CA ASP A 765 -49.37 -23.13 18.14
C ASP A 765 -49.62 -23.44 16.66
N GLY A 766 -50.21 -24.61 16.35
CA GLY A 766 -50.92 -24.89 15.08
C GLY A 766 -50.13 -24.68 13.78
N ALA A 767 -48.84 -24.37 13.88
CA ALA A 767 -47.99 -23.96 12.78
C ALA A 767 -47.51 -25.19 12.01
N ASP A 768 -47.44 -25.04 10.68
CA ASP A 768 -46.83 -26.03 9.82
C ASP A 768 -45.31 -26.04 10.05
N ALA A 769 -44.85 -26.95 10.92
CA ALA A 769 -43.45 -27.03 11.35
C ALA A 769 -42.44 -27.05 10.18
N PRO A 770 -42.67 -27.79 9.06
CA PRO A 770 -41.85 -27.67 7.86
C PRO A 770 -41.72 -26.24 7.30
N THR A 771 -42.81 -25.48 7.24
CA THR A 771 -42.80 -24.09 6.74
C THR A 771 -41.98 -23.20 7.67
N VAL A 772 -42.24 -23.25 8.98
CA VAL A 772 -41.50 -22.46 9.98
C VAL A 772 -39.99 -22.76 9.95
N LEU A 773 -39.62 -24.04 9.84
CA LEU A 773 -38.21 -24.45 9.79
C LEU A 773 -37.52 -23.99 8.49
N ASN A 774 -38.23 -23.96 7.36
CA ASN A 774 -37.70 -23.39 6.12
C ASN A 774 -37.55 -21.86 6.21
N ASP A 775 -38.48 -21.15 6.86
CA ASP A 775 -38.36 -19.71 7.11
C ASP A 775 -37.18 -19.40 8.03
N MET A 776 -36.95 -20.22 9.06
CA MET A 776 -35.76 -20.12 9.91
C MET A 776 -34.47 -20.37 9.12
N PHE A 777 -34.45 -21.35 8.21
CA PHE A 777 -33.30 -21.59 7.34
C PHE A 777 -33.04 -20.38 6.44
N TRP A 778 -34.08 -19.81 5.84
CA TRP A 778 -33.98 -18.59 5.04
C TRP A 778 -33.44 -17.41 5.88
N ALA A 779 -33.91 -17.25 7.13
CA ALA A 779 -33.45 -16.19 8.01
C ALA A 779 -31.96 -16.32 8.35
N LEU A 780 -31.47 -17.55 8.57
CA LEU A 780 -30.05 -17.82 8.80
C LEU A 780 -29.20 -17.42 7.58
N LEU A 781 -29.62 -17.76 6.36
CA LEU A 781 -28.90 -17.40 5.13
C LEU A 781 -28.87 -15.89 4.85
N ASN A 782 -29.83 -15.15 5.41
CA ASN A 782 -29.92 -13.69 5.32
C ASN A 782 -29.28 -12.97 6.52
N SER A 783 -28.79 -13.71 7.51
CA SER A 783 -28.17 -13.12 8.70
C SER A 783 -26.80 -12.51 8.38
N LYS A 784 -26.43 -11.46 9.13
CA LYS A 784 -25.08 -10.87 9.04
C LYS A 784 -24.00 -11.91 9.38
N GLU A 785 -24.27 -12.79 10.33
CA GLU A 785 -23.31 -13.82 10.73
C GLU A 785 -23.01 -14.83 9.62
N PHE A 786 -23.99 -15.14 8.77
CA PHE A 786 -23.78 -15.98 7.60
C PHE A 786 -23.01 -15.26 6.48
N ILE A 787 -23.41 -14.02 6.16
CA ILE A 787 -22.89 -13.25 5.02
C ILE A 787 -21.47 -12.70 5.27
N PHE A 788 -21.06 -12.59 6.54
CA PHE A 788 -19.75 -12.09 6.93
C PHE A 788 -18.90 -13.19 7.58
N ASN A 789 -17.61 -13.21 7.27
CA ASN A 789 -16.61 -13.86 8.08
C ASN A 789 -16.26 -12.92 9.24
N HIS A 790 -16.18 -13.46 10.46
CA HIS A 790 -15.91 -12.69 11.67
C HIS A 790 -14.70 -13.26 12.37
#